data_AF-A0A8M8UVF3-F1
#
_entry.id   AF-A0A8M8UVF3-F1
#
_cell.length_a   1.000
_cell.length_b   1.000
_cell.length_c   1.000
_cell.angle_alpha   90.00
_cell.angle_beta   90.00
_cell.angle_gamma   90.00
#
_symmetry.space_group_name_H-M   'P 1'
#
loop_
_entity.id
_entity.type
_entity.pdbx_description
1 polymer ?
#
loop_
_entity_poly.entity_id
_entity_poly.type
_entity_poly.pdbx_seq_one_letter_code
_entity_poly.pdbx_strand_id
1 'polypeptide(L)'
;MAVAAYATLRSLSHVLDNLQLPPRLRRLHVDTDRIRGLQETVQFLLDFLEAHSQRISEEIGVLGRQIADAAAEAEEVVDRHVVDQLRFRSEEESHCMAALSSFSQDIDKVTGKLDSLTTELTKMVKEEWAVDAQEEQCIVSVPLKSPKVSGKKTTMVGFDEHLEQIVDKLTKGELELQILPIVGMGGIGKTTLAQNVFDHPYTVHYFPKRIWLTISQEYSVREILSSLLHNGKKQESSQTLVELGLRLYQSLFGERYLIVMDDVWSVEAWNELKLFFPNDGKGSRVMLTTRESSLAIFLGSQESYSLDFLNEEKSWNLFCPETFAQKDCPYLELEEIGKNIAKSCNGLPLTIVVLGGMLANSNMTREYWESVAKDVRTFRNSKDYEGCLKILFLSYNNLPVHLKPCFLYMSIFPEDFQIRISEITKLWIAEGFLKSIRGKSLEEVAEKYLRDLIDRNLFLSLKFGFDGKIKECGIHDLLRDLCLREYEKEHFIYAPKVQHVGAGGVEGDKCFICYNGTSLQRIDLNEVHDASQLTSLASVLVCNTCKNKYPNLNKARVVRARLVRNSWGRKVCTLLACVWDRPQLRHFLGFAHFVLPKEAATQDFVIMENLHTLSCMRNFRCTKDVLRRIPNLKKLGISYDKKNKTEWTYNCLYNLVRLQKLESLSIKGKFLPLENPTFPTSLKKLRLEGCNIPWEKIMSVGSLLPNLEKLVLESNWIKEPEWNQVEGDFPRLKFLKIYDGDKLKRWRAENIHFPNLEILFLECMLDLEEIPAILGDIPTLHSIYLTYCTDFVINLAKQIVEEQHSYGNEILQLYINEKRYQVGSS
;
A
#
# COMPACT_ATOMS: atom_id res chain seq x y z
N MET A 1 -17.75 1.57 20.42
CA MET A 1 -18.99 1.34 19.66
C MET A 1 -19.34 2.47 18.71
N ALA A 2 -18.82 3.69 18.92
CA ALA A 2 -18.96 4.80 17.99
C ALA A 2 -18.11 4.69 16.70
N VAL A 3 -17.21 3.71 16.60
CA VAL A 3 -16.27 3.64 15.48
C VAL A 3 -16.98 3.18 14.21
N ALA A 4 -17.86 2.18 14.32
CA ALA A 4 -18.71 1.73 13.22
C ALA A 4 -19.65 2.85 12.75
N ALA A 5 -20.32 3.53 13.70
CA ALA A 5 -21.20 4.67 13.43
C ALA A 5 -20.45 5.79 12.67
N TYR A 6 -19.27 6.17 13.15
CA TYR A 6 -18.46 7.18 12.52
C TYR A 6 -18.04 6.76 11.11
N ALA A 7 -17.56 5.53 10.94
CA ALA A 7 -17.11 5.04 9.63
C ALA A 7 -18.23 5.00 8.59
N THR A 8 -19.43 4.52 8.95
CA THR A 8 -20.57 4.44 8.03
C THR A 8 -21.14 5.82 7.72
N LEU A 9 -21.28 6.71 8.71
CA LEU A 9 -21.68 8.11 8.50
C LEU A 9 -20.68 8.85 7.61
N ARG A 10 -19.38 8.60 7.79
CA ARG A 10 -18.32 9.21 6.98
C ARG A 10 -18.40 8.74 5.53
N SER A 11 -18.61 7.44 5.30
CA SER A 11 -18.86 6.88 3.96
C SER A 11 -20.08 7.53 3.31
N LEU A 12 -21.21 7.59 4.03
CA LEU A 12 -22.44 8.21 3.56
C LEU A 12 -22.23 9.69 3.22
N SER A 13 -21.54 10.45 4.07
CA SER A 13 -21.19 11.86 3.81
C SER A 13 -20.42 12.01 2.48
N HIS A 14 -19.43 11.16 2.21
CA HIS A 14 -18.73 11.16 0.91
C HIS A 14 -19.65 10.82 -0.25
N VAL A 15 -20.56 9.87 -0.08
CA VAL A 15 -21.54 9.51 -1.11
C VAL A 15 -22.44 10.71 -1.43
N LEU A 16 -22.98 11.38 -0.41
CA LEU A 16 -23.85 12.55 -0.56
C LEU A 16 -23.12 13.75 -1.19
N ASP A 17 -21.90 14.07 -0.74
CA ASP A 17 -21.06 15.14 -1.31
C ASP A 17 -20.82 14.91 -2.81
N ASN A 18 -20.57 13.65 -3.17
CA ASN A 18 -20.32 13.24 -4.53
C ASN A 18 -21.55 13.27 -5.43
N LEU A 19 -22.78 13.11 -4.90
CA LEU A 19 -24.02 13.25 -5.68
C LEU A 19 -24.29 14.70 -6.09
N GLN A 20 -23.92 15.65 -5.24
CA GLN A 20 -24.16 17.08 -5.43
C GLN A 20 -23.20 17.75 -6.43
N LEU A 21 -22.21 17.02 -6.95
CA LEU A 21 -21.28 17.56 -7.94
C LEU A 21 -22.03 17.98 -9.23
N PRO A 22 -21.78 19.19 -9.78
CA PRO A 22 -22.54 19.75 -10.92
C PRO A 22 -22.65 18.84 -12.17
N PRO A 23 -21.64 18.04 -12.55
CA PRO A 23 -21.76 17.10 -13.67
C PRO A 23 -22.73 15.94 -13.45
N ARG A 24 -23.07 15.62 -12.18
CA ARG A 24 -23.95 14.51 -11.79
C ARG A 24 -25.39 14.96 -11.57
N LEU A 25 -25.61 16.15 -11.02
CA LEU A 25 -26.93 16.80 -10.97
C LEU A 25 -27.54 17.00 -12.37
N ARG A 26 -26.72 17.10 -13.42
CA ARG A 26 -27.18 17.16 -14.82
C ARG A 26 -27.56 15.80 -15.41
N ARG A 27 -27.30 14.69 -14.71
CA ARG A 27 -27.40 13.30 -15.23
C ARG A 27 -28.29 12.38 -14.40
N LEU A 28 -28.59 12.80 -13.17
CA LEU A 28 -29.43 12.10 -12.20
C LEU A 28 -30.50 13.09 -11.74
N HIS A 29 -31.76 12.66 -11.75
CA HIS A 29 -32.83 13.39 -11.09
C HIS A 29 -32.78 13.07 -9.61
N VAL A 30 -32.53 14.05 -8.77
CA VAL A 30 -32.45 13.85 -7.33
C VAL A 30 -33.09 15.03 -6.63
N ASP A 31 -33.84 14.75 -5.57
CA ASP A 31 -34.40 15.79 -4.71
C ASP A 31 -33.27 16.40 -3.86
N THR A 32 -32.76 17.55 -4.30
CA THR A 32 -31.61 18.20 -3.70
C THR A 32 -31.88 18.70 -2.28
N ASP A 33 -33.13 19.04 -1.97
CA ASP A 33 -33.51 19.55 -0.65
C ASP A 33 -33.49 18.44 0.39
N ARG A 34 -33.99 17.25 0.05
CA ARG A 34 -33.95 16.08 0.93
C ARG A 34 -32.52 15.57 1.16
N ILE A 35 -31.70 15.54 0.11
CA ILE A 35 -30.28 15.17 0.25
C ILE A 35 -29.56 16.13 1.19
N ARG A 36 -29.82 17.44 1.05
CA ARG A 36 -29.22 18.44 1.93
C ARG A 36 -29.66 18.24 3.39
N GLY A 37 -30.93 17.98 3.64
CA GLY A 37 -31.42 17.66 4.99
C GLY A 37 -30.72 16.45 5.60
N LEU A 38 -30.60 15.34 4.85
CA LEU A 38 -29.86 14.17 5.29
C LEU A 38 -28.37 14.48 5.56
N GLN A 39 -27.73 15.30 4.71
CA GLN A 39 -26.33 15.69 4.87
C GLN A 39 -26.11 16.53 6.13
N GLU A 40 -27.04 17.41 6.48
CA GLU A 40 -27.00 18.21 7.72
C GLU A 40 -27.08 17.30 8.96
N THR A 41 -28.00 16.33 8.99
CA THR A 41 -28.10 15.34 10.09
C THR A 41 -26.82 14.49 10.19
N VAL A 42 -26.31 14.00 9.07
CA VAL A 42 -25.06 13.20 9.03
C VAL A 42 -23.87 14.02 9.54
N GLN A 43 -23.75 15.28 9.12
CA GLN A 43 -22.66 16.14 9.55
C GLN A 43 -22.73 16.46 11.04
N PHE A 44 -23.92 16.74 11.57
CA PHE A 44 -24.13 16.91 13.01
C PHE A 44 -23.66 15.69 13.81
N LEU A 45 -24.07 14.49 13.40
CA LEU A 45 -23.66 13.25 14.07
C LEU A 45 -22.15 13.01 13.99
N LEU A 46 -21.51 13.31 12.85
CA LEU A 46 -20.06 13.21 12.70
C LEU A 46 -19.32 14.15 13.66
N ASP A 47 -19.73 15.43 13.73
CA ASP A 47 -19.12 16.42 14.60
C ASP A 47 -19.35 16.08 16.09
N PHE A 48 -20.54 15.57 16.43
CA PHE A 48 -20.87 15.11 17.77
C PHE A 48 -19.98 13.93 18.20
N LEU A 49 -19.80 12.93 17.33
CA LEU A 49 -18.93 11.79 17.62
C LEU A 49 -17.45 12.19 17.70
N GLU A 50 -17.01 13.18 16.93
CA GLU A 50 -15.64 13.76 17.04
C GLU A 50 -15.42 14.47 18.37
N ALA A 51 -16.38 15.28 18.82
CA ALA A 51 -16.28 16.02 20.09
C ALA A 51 -16.31 15.11 21.33
N HIS A 52 -17.02 13.98 21.27
CA HIS A 52 -17.31 13.15 22.44
C HIS A 52 -16.72 11.74 22.38
N SER A 53 -15.75 11.49 21.50
CA SER A 53 -15.19 10.16 21.24
C SER A 53 -14.55 9.45 22.45
N GLN A 54 -14.25 10.19 23.53
CA GLN A 54 -13.59 9.70 24.74
C GLN A 54 -14.56 9.47 25.93
N ARG A 55 -15.83 9.89 25.84
CA ARG A 55 -16.82 9.83 26.95
C ARG A 55 -17.97 8.85 26.70
N ILE A 56 -17.75 7.86 25.85
CA ILE A 56 -18.82 7.00 25.35
C ILE A 56 -19.05 5.83 26.32
N SER A 57 -20.16 5.88 27.06
CA SER A 57 -20.64 4.79 27.92
C SER A 57 -21.11 3.58 27.09
N GLU A 58 -21.29 2.42 27.74
CA GLU A 58 -21.73 1.19 27.08
C GLU A 58 -23.13 1.33 26.45
N GLU A 59 -23.99 2.17 27.05
CA GLU A 59 -25.33 2.51 26.57
C GLU A 59 -25.30 3.33 25.28
N ILE A 60 -24.43 4.35 25.19
CA ILE A 60 -24.18 5.11 23.95
C ILE A 60 -23.68 4.19 22.83
N GLY A 61 -23.04 3.07 23.18
CA GLY A 61 -22.61 2.09 22.20
C GLY A 61 -23.72 1.30 21.51
N VAL A 62 -24.86 1.06 22.18
CA VAL A 62 -26.03 0.46 21.55
C VAL A 62 -26.59 1.39 20.48
N LEU A 63 -26.69 2.68 20.77
CA LEU A 63 -27.09 3.69 19.79
C LEU A 63 -26.09 3.85 18.67
N GLY A 64 -24.79 3.78 18.96
CA GLY A 64 -23.74 3.75 17.93
C GLY A 64 -24.02 2.71 16.85
N ARG A 65 -24.44 1.50 17.23
CA ARG A 65 -24.82 0.46 16.25
C ARG A 65 -26.06 0.82 15.44
N GLN A 66 -27.09 1.36 16.08
CA GLN A 66 -28.32 1.78 15.39
C GLN A 66 -28.06 2.91 14.39
N ILE A 67 -27.21 3.87 14.75
CA ILE A 67 -26.75 4.94 13.85
C ILE A 67 -25.99 4.33 12.67
N ALA A 68 -25.12 3.35 12.93
CA ALA A 68 -24.35 2.71 11.89
C ALA A 68 -25.24 1.98 10.87
N ASP A 69 -26.25 1.25 11.36
CA ASP A 69 -27.24 0.54 10.54
C ASP A 69 -28.09 1.52 9.72
N ALA A 70 -28.57 2.61 10.34
CA ALA A 70 -29.37 3.63 9.66
C ALA A 70 -28.57 4.37 8.58
N ALA A 71 -27.30 4.68 8.83
CA ALA A 71 -26.41 5.29 7.85
C ALA A 71 -26.14 4.35 6.67
N ALA A 72 -25.94 3.05 6.93
CA ALA A 72 -25.76 2.05 5.88
C ALA A 72 -27.04 1.85 5.04
N GLU A 73 -28.22 1.88 5.66
CA GLU A 73 -29.51 1.84 4.96
C GLU A 73 -29.67 3.06 4.03
N ALA A 74 -29.30 4.25 4.50
CA ALA A 74 -29.35 5.47 3.69
C ALA A 74 -28.40 5.41 2.48
N GLU A 75 -27.18 4.88 2.66
CA GLU A 75 -26.23 4.65 1.58
C GLU A 75 -26.80 3.65 0.55
N GLU A 76 -27.46 2.58 0.98
CA GLU A 76 -28.11 1.62 0.07
C GLU A 76 -29.27 2.23 -0.73
N VAL A 77 -30.08 3.09 -0.10
CA VAL A 77 -31.20 3.80 -0.75
C VAL A 77 -30.68 4.69 -1.88
N VAL A 78 -29.66 5.50 -1.58
CA VAL A 78 -28.95 6.29 -2.58
C VAL A 78 -28.42 5.39 -3.69
N ASP A 79 -27.78 4.29 -3.31
CA ASP A 79 -27.12 3.42 -4.29
C ASP A 79 -28.10 2.80 -5.28
N ARG A 80 -29.24 2.33 -4.75
CA ARG A 80 -30.34 1.75 -5.53
C ARG A 80 -30.91 2.76 -6.52
N HIS A 81 -31.17 3.99 -6.08
CA HIS A 81 -31.74 5.04 -6.92
C HIS A 81 -30.85 5.43 -8.09
N VAL A 82 -29.55 5.61 -7.84
CA VAL A 82 -28.61 5.93 -8.91
C VAL A 82 -28.55 4.78 -9.92
N VAL A 83 -28.54 3.52 -9.45
CA VAL A 83 -28.55 2.35 -10.34
C VAL A 83 -29.82 2.31 -11.19
N ASP A 84 -30.99 2.58 -10.62
CA ASP A 84 -32.26 2.55 -11.33
C ASP A 84 -32.32 3.64 -12.41
N GLN A 85 -31.87 4.86 -12.12
CA GLN A 85 -31.80 5.92 -13.14
C GLN A 85 -30.79 5.65 -14.26
N LEU A 86 -29.74 4.88 -13.97
CA LEU A 86 -28.79 4.43 -15.00
C LEU A 86 -29.38 3.32 -15.89
N ARG A 87 -30.36 2.54 -15.39
CA ARG A 87 -31.02 1.46 -16.14
C ARG A 87 -32.05 1.98 -17.14
N PHE A 88 -32.89 2.95 -16.74
CA PHE A 88 -34.09 3.33 -17.51
C PHE A 88 -33.89 4.53 -18.46
N ARG A 89 -32.68 4.78 -18.94
CA ARG A 89 -32.38 5.93 -19.84
C ARG A 89 -33.07 5.89 -21.22
N SER A 90 -33.93 4.92 -21.53
CA SER A 90 -34.57 4.76 -22.84
C SER A 90 -36.08 4.57 -22.85
N GLU A 91 -36.81 4.66 -21.73
CA GLU A 91 -38.27 4.49 -21.72
C GLU A 91 -38.99 5.55 -20.86
N GLU A 92 -40.17 5.96 -21.34
CA GLU A 92 -41.18 6.93 -20.88
C GLU A 92 -40.91 7.75 -19.58
N GLU A 93 -41.09 9.08 -19.66
CA GLU A 93 -40.97 10.06 -18.55
C GLU A 93 -41.80 9.69 -17.29
N SER A 94 -42.88 8.91 -17.46
CA SER A 94 -43.76 8.44 -16.38
C SER A 94 -43.02 7.53 -15.36
N HIS A 95 -42.10 6.68 -15.82
CA HIS A 95 -41.33 5.77 -14.97
C HIS A 95 -40.26 6.48 -14.15
N CYS A 96 -39.64 7.53 -14.70
CA CYS A 96 -38.68 8.37 -13.96
C CYS A 96 -39.34 9.09 -12.77
N MET A 97 -40.57 9.59 -12.95
CA MET A 97 -41.30 10.29 -11.88
C MET A 97 -41.74 9.35 -10.74
N ALA A 98 -42.15 8.11 -11.06
CA ALA A 98 -42.47 7.10 -10.05
C ALA A 98 -41.23 6.66 -9.25
N ALA A 99 -40.09 6.45 -9.92
CA ALA A 99 -38.82 6.11 -9.25
C ALA A 99 -38.32 7.25 -8.35
N LEU A 100 -38.47 8.51 -8.78
CA LEU A 100 -38.19 9.68 -7.97
C LEU A 100 -39.07 9.77 -6.72
N SER A 101 -40.37 9.55 -6.85
CA SER A 101 -41.29 9.53 -5.71
C SER A 101 -40.94 8.45 -4.70
N SER A 102 -40.57 7.25 -5.16
CA SER A 102 -40.12 6.14 -4.31
C SER A 102 -38.83 6.49 -3.56
N PHE A 103 -37.85 7.06 -4.26
CA PHE A 103 -36.59 7.48 -3.66
C PHE A 103 -36.78 8.57 -2.61
N SER A 104 -37.59 9.58 -2.91
CA SER A 104 -37.93 10.64 -1.98
C SER A 104 -38.52 10.08 -0.69
N GLN A 105 -39.46 9.12 -0.77
CA GLN A 105 -40.05 8.48 0.40
C GLN A 105 -39.03 7.66 1.21
N ASP A 106 -38.16 6.91 0.54
CA ASP A 106 -37.12 6.13 1.19
C ASP A 106 -36.10 7.03 1.90
N ILE A 107 -35.72 8.17 1.30
CA ILE A 107 -34.82 9.16 1.92
C ILE A 107 -35.44 9.80 3.15
N ASP A 108 -36.71 10.22 3.12
CA ASP A 108 -37.39 10.79 4.30
C ASP A 108 -37.41 9.78 5.46
N LYS A 109 -37.67 8.51 5.15
CA LYS A 109 -37.72 7.45 6.14
C LYS A 109 -36.37 7.25 6.84
N VAL A 110 -35.26 7.20 6.09
CA VAL A 110 -33.92 7.03 6.69
C VAL A 110 -33.46 8.30 7.41
N THR A 111 -33.83 9.48 6.91
CA THR A 111 -33.53 10.76 7.56
C THR A 111 -34.26 10.86 8.91
N GLY A 112 -35.56 10.55 8.95
CA GLY A 112 -36.34 10.55 10.19
C GLY A 112 -35.84 9.53 11.23
N LYS A 113 -35.31 8.37 10.80
CA LYS A 113 -34.64 7.42 11.70
C LYS A 113 -33.38 8.03 12.32
N LEU A 114 -32.52 8.66 11.52
CA LEU A 114 -31.29 9.31 12.01
C LEU A 114 -31.60 10.47 12.93
N ASP A 115 -32.60 11.30 12.63
CA ASP A 115 -33.02 12.42 13.50
C ASP A 115 -33.55 11.95 14.86
N SER A 116 -34.32 10.85 14.88
CA SER A 116 -34.80 10.23 16.11
C SER A 116 -33.64 9.77 16.99
N LEU A 117 -32.66 9.07 16.40
CA LEU A 117 -31.46 8.61 17.11
C LEU A 117 -30.60 9.79 17.59
N THR A 118 -30.51 10.85 16.79
CA THR A 118 -29.81 12.09 17.14
C THR A 118 -30.43 12.75 18.38
N THR A 119 -31.76 12.76 18.46
CA THR A 119 -32.50 13.30 19.60
C THR A 119 -32.27 12.47 20.87
N GLU A 120 -32.28 11.15 20.75
CA GLU A 120 -32.03 10.23 21.85
C GLU A 120 -30.59 10.35 22.40
N LEU A 121 -29.59 10.41 21.50
CA LEU A 121 -28.19 10.70 21.84
C LEU A 121 -28.04 12.01 22.62
N THR A 122 -28.65 13.08 22.11
CA THR A 122 -28.56 14.40 22.73
C THR A 122 -29.23 14.43 24.11
N LYS A 123 -30.29 13.63 24.30
CA LYS A 123 -30.98 13.50 25.59
C LYS A 123 -30.11 12.77 26.62
N MET A 124 -29.56 11.60 26.30
CA MET A 124 -28.73 10.83 27.23
C MET A 124 -27.50 11.64 27.66
N VAL A 125 -26.90 12.38 26.74
CA VAL A 125 -25.75 13.24 27.05
C VAL A 125 -26.10 14.39 27.99
N LYS A 126 -27.29 14.99 27.84
CA LYS A 126 -27.77 16.01 28.79
C LYS A 126 -28.07 15.42 30.18
N GLU A 127 -28.49 14.17 30.24
CA GLU A 127 -28.79 13.47 31.49
C GLU A 127 -27.51 12.96 32.19
N GLU A 128 -26.50 12.47 31.44
CA GLU A 128 -25.18 12.08 31.97
C GLU A 128 -24.33 13.28 32.42
N TRP A 129 -24.42 14.43 31.74
CA TRP A 129 -23.60 15.62 32.07
C TRP A 129 -24.26 16.61 33.04
N ALA A 130 -25.51 16.37 33.46
CA ALA A 130 -26.15 17.13 34.53
C ALA A 130 -25.49 16.89 35.91
N VAL A 131 -24.58 15.92 36.04
CA VAL A 131 -23.92 15.55 37.29
C VAL A 131 -22.54 16.21 37.47
N ASP A 132 -21.91 16.75 36.41
CA ASP A 132 -20.55 17.31 36.46
C ASP A 132 -20.43 18.70 35.82
N ALA A 133 -21.39 19.59 36.11
CA ALA A 133 -21.35 20.98 35.68
C ALA A 133 -20.37 21.83 36.52
N GLN A 134 -19.08 21.51 36.50
CA GLN A 134 -17.99 22.43 36.86
C GLN A 134 -16.68 21.99 36.20
N GLU A 135 -16.47 22.46 34.96
CA GLU A 135 -15.19 22.90 34.35
C GLU A 135 -15.29 22.81 32.82
N GLU A 136 -15.86 23.85 32.21
CA GLU A 136 -15.60 24.14 30.79
C GLU A 136 -14.29 24.92 30.69
N GLN A 137 -13.21 24.28 30.21
CA GLN A 137 -12.03 24.99 29.73
C GLN A 137 -12.00 25.04 28.20
N CYS A 138 -11.92 26.27 27.71
CA CYS A 138 -11.79 26.63 26.30
C CYS A 138 -10.54 26.02 25.67
N ILE A 139 -10.73 25.30 24.57
CA ILE A 139 -9.67 24.78 23.71
C ILE A 139 -9.04 25.96 22.95
N VAL A 140 -7.92 26.47 23.46
CA VAL A 140 -7.01 27.30 22.66
C VAL A 140 -6.03 26.35 21.97
N SER A 141 -6.21 26.15 20.67
CA SER A 141 -5.25 25.43 19.84
C SER A 141 -4.02 26.31 19.62
N VAL A 142 -2.97 26.10 20.42
CA VAL A 142 -1.65 26.64 20.13
C VAL A 142 -0.99 25.72 19.09
N PRO A 143 -0.54 26.24 17.92
CA PRO A 143 0.14 25.42 16.94
C PRO A 143 1.55 25.09 17.43
N LEU A 144 1.75 23.89 17.95
CA LEU A 144 3.10 23.40 18.26
C LEU A 144 3.75 22.80 17.01
N LYS A 145 4.94 23.31 16.71
CA LYS A 145 5.83 22.90 15.61
C LYS A 145 6.05 21.39 15.63
N SER A 146 5.91 20.76 14.46
CA SER A 146 6.30 19.37 14.23
C SER A 146 7.80 19.17 14.51
N PRO A 147 8.19 18.21 15.36
CA PRO A 147 9.54 17.69 15.33
C PRO A 147 9.73 16.93 14.00
N LYS A 148 10.89 17.15 13.40
CA LYS A 148 11.32 16.56 12.12
C LYS A 148 11.31 15.03 12.21
N VAL A 149 10.77 14.38 11.18
CA VAL A 149 11.05 12.97 10.86
C VAL A 149 12.52 12.88 10.46
N SER A 150 13.41 12.67 11.43
CA SER A 150 14.67 11.98 11.15
C SER A 150 14.36 10.49 11.23
N GLY A 151 14.76 9.70 10.24
CA GLY A 151 14.54 8.26 10.23
C GLY A 151 14.98 7.64 11.55
N LYS A 152 14.02 7.36 12.44
CA LYS A 152 14.28 6.72 13.73
C LYS A 152 14.80 5.32 13.41
N LYS A 153 16.10 5.08 13.61
CA LYS A 153 16.58 3.74 13.91
C LYS A 153 15.86 3.29 15.18
N THR A 154 15.37 2.04 15.20
CA THR A 154 14.80 1.44 16.41
C THR A 154 15.83 1.50 17.54
N THR A 155 15.60 2.35 18.53
CA THR A 155 16.47 2.46 19.70
C THR A 155 16.34 1.19 20.53
N MET A 156 17.35 0.32 20.47
CA MET A 156 17.42 -0.85 21.35
C MET A 156 17.92 -0.38 22.72
N VAL A 157 17.20 -0.74 23.79
CA VAL A 157 17.58 -0.41 25.18
C VAL A 157 17.59 -1.70 26.00
N GLY A 158 18.68 -1.95 26.71
CA GLY A 158 18.71 -2.94 27.78
C GLY A 158 19.08 -4.36 27.40
N PHE A 159 19.33 -4.63 26.12
CA PHE A 159 19.75 -5.93 25.58
C PHE A 159 21.19 -5.93 25.04
N ASP A 160 22.00 -4.94 25.40
CA ASP A 160 23.37 -4.77 24.90
C ASP A 160 24.28 -5.96 25.27
N GLU A 161 24.14 -6.49 26.48
CA GLU A 161 24.87 -7.69 26.91
C GLU A 161 24.51 -8.92 26.07
N HIS A 162 23.22 -9.14 25.80
CA HIS A 162 22.78 -10.23 24.94
C HIS A 162 23.25 -10.03 23.49
N LEU A 163 23.23 -8.80 22.98
CA LEU A 163 23.76 -8.47 21.65
C LEU A 163 25.24 -8.85 21.55
N GLU A 164 26.06 -8.43 22.51
CA GLU A 164 27.48 -8.75 22.55
C GLU A 164 27.73 -10.25 22.67
N GLN A 165 27.02 -10.95 23.57
CA GLN A 165 27.13 -12.40 23.75
C GLN A 165 26.79 -13.17 22.46
N ILE A 166 25.71 -12.79 21.79
CA ILE A 166 25.28 -13.44 20.54
C ILE A 166 26.30 -13.17 19.44
N VAL A 167 26.77 -11.92 19.27
CA VAL A 167 27.78 -11.56 18.25
C VAL A 167 29.09 -12.31 18.51
N ASP A 168 29.54 -12.41 19.76
CA ASP A 168 30.72 -13.18 20.12
C ASP A 168 30.55 -14.67 19.82
N LYS A 169 29.40 -15.26 20.17
CA LYS A 169 29.09 -16.67 19.88
C LYS A 169 29.05 -16.94 18.38
N LEU A 170 28.47 -16.04 17.60
CA LEU A 170 28.42 -16.13 16.15
C LEU A 170 29.82 -16.12 15.52
N THR A 171 30.75 -15.34 16.07
CA THR A 171 32.07 -15.09 15.46
C THR A 171 33.22 -15.93 16.02
N LYS A 172 33.09 -16.49 17.24
CA LYS A 172 34.15 -17.25 17.94
C LYS A 172 33.83 -18.74 18.15
N GLY A 173 32.78 -19.25 17.50
CA GLY A 173 32.26 -20.60 17.73
C GLY A 173 32.88 -21.71 16.88
N GLU A 174 32.33 -22.92 17.03
CA GLU A 174 32.76 -24.14 16.34
C GLU A 174 32.56 -24.07 14.81
N LEU A 175 33.28 -24.92 14.09
CA LEU A 175 33.17 -25.03 12.64
C LEU A 175 31.87 -25.70 12.18
N GLU A 176 31.21 -26.47 13.05
CA GLU A 176 29.91 -27.07 12.77
C GLU A 176 28.77 -26.04 12.77
N LEU A 177 27.66 -26.40 12.12
CA LEU A 177 26.43 -25.62 12.09
C LEU A 177 25.85 -25.48 13.51
N GLN A 178 25.77 -24.25 14.01
CA GLN A 178 25.17 -23.95 15.31
C GLN A 178 23.83 -23.24 15.16
N ILE A 179 22.91 -23.54 16.09
CA ILE A 179 21.55 -22.99 16.14
C ILE A 179 21.44 -22.12 17.38
N LEU A 180 20.99 -20.88 17.22
CA LEU A 180 20.88 -19.88 18.30
C LEU A 180 19.41 -19.46 18.46
N PRO A 181 18.68 -20.05 19.43
CA PRO A 181 17.31 -19.63 19.71
C PRO A 181 17.24 -18.42 20.64
N ILE A 182 16.51 -17.39 20.21
CA ILE A 182 16.11 -16.23 21.01
C ILE A 182 14.64 -16.42 21.39
N VAL A 183 14.37 -16.50 22.68
CA VAL A 183 13.06 -16.89 23.23
C VAL A 183 12.47 -15.75 24.07
N GLY A 184 11.16 -15.58 24.01
CA GLY A 184 10.46 -14.61 24.86
C GLY A 184 9.06 -14.26 24.36
N MET A 185 8.29 -13.58 25.20
CA MET A 185 6.90 -13.20 24.90
C MET A 185 6.78 -12.27 23.67
N GLY A 186 5.59 -12.16 23.08
CA GLY A 186 5.31 -11.15 22.05
C GLY A 186 5.59 -9.73 22.54
N GLY A 187 6.17 -8.86 21.70
CA GLY A 187 6.48 -7.48 22.07
C GLY A 187 7.71 -7.29 22.98
N ILE A 188 8.42 -8.36 23.35
CA ILE A 188 9.61 -8.29 24.22
C ILE A 188 10.88 -7.79 23.51
N GLY A 189 10.88 -7.72 22.17
CA GLY A 189 12.01 -7.21 21.39
C GLY A 189 12.93 -8.28 20.76
N LYS A 190 12.49 -9.54 20.63
CA LYS A 190 13.26 -10.62 19.97
C LYS A 190 13.74 -10.25 18.58
N THR A 191 12.81 -9.86 17.72
CA THR A 191 13.07 -9.42 16.34
C THR A 191 14.01 -8.23 16.30
N THR A 192 13.84 -7.27 17.23
CA THR A 192 14.74 -6.12 17.37
C THR A 192 16.16 -6.53 17.71
N LEU A 193 16.35 -7.44 18.67
CA LEU A 193 17.68 -7.95 19.03
C LEU A 193 18.30 -8.72 17.86
N ALA A 194 17.55 -9.62 17.23
CA ALA A 194 18.00 -10.38 16.07
C ALA A 194 18.42 -9.46 14.91
N GLN A 195 17.67 -8.38 14.65
CA GLN A 195 18.00 -7.41 13.61
C GLN A 195 19.31 -6.67 13.93
N ASN A 196 19.50 -6.25 15.18
CA ASN A 196 20.75 -5.61 15.62
C ASN A 196 21.95 -6.54 15.50
N VAL A 197 21.79 -7.84 15.84
CA VAL A 197 22.82 -8.86 15.64
C VAL A 197 23.12 -9.05 14.15
N PHE A 198 22.08 -9.14 13.32
CA PHE A 198 22.19 -9.38 11.88
C PHE A 198 22.94 -8.25 11.19
N ASP A 199 22.64 -6.99 11.53
CA ASP A 199 23.26 -5.78 10.98
C ASP A 199 24.57 -5.38 11.67
N HIS A 200 24.98 -6.09 12.72
CA HIS A 200 26.20 -5.79 13.45
C HIS A 200 27.43 -5.84 12.53
N PRO A 201 28.35 -4.85 12.56
CA PRO A 201 29.50 -4.79 11.65
C PRO A 201 30.34 -6.07 11.63
N TYR A 202 30.60 -6.67 12.80
CA TYR A 202 31.32 -7.96 12.89
C TYR A 202 30.55 -9.10 12.23
N THR A 203 29.22 -9.19 12.44
CA THR A 203 28.38 -10.21 11.78
C THR A 203 28.40 -10.03 10.27
N VAL A 204 28.26 -8.79 9.79
CA VAL A 204 28.30 -8.45 8.36
C VAL A 204 29.62 -8.87 7.72
N HIS A 205 30.74 -8.64 8.41
CA HIS A 205 32.08 -8.99 7.92
C HIS A 205 32.32 -10.50 7.98
N TYR A 206 31.87 -11.17 9.03
CA TYR A 206 32.16 -12.58 9.27
C TYR A 206 31.34 -13.54 8.40
N PHE A 207 30.11 -13.16 8.02
CA PHE A 207 29.22 -13.96 7.18
C PHE A 207 29.00 -13.30 5.80
N PRO A 208 29.69 -13.77 4.75
CA PRO A 208 29.50 -13.27 3.38
C PRO A 208 28.06 -13.44 2.90
N LYS A 209 27.41 -14.55 3.29
CA LYS A 209 26.03 -14.85 2.93
C LYS A 209 25.13 -14.74 4.15
N ARG A 210 24.25 -13.73 4.16
CA ARG A 210 23.29 -13.49 5.23
C ARG A 210 21.88 -13.43 4.67
N ILE A 211 20.95 -14.16 5.28
CA ILE A 211 19.57 -14.25 4.82
C ILE A 211 18.63 -14.04 6.02
N TRP A 212 17.62 -13.20 5.85
CA TRP A 212 16.55 -13.00 6.83
C TRP A 212 15.24 -13.53 6.29
N LEU A 213 14.50 -14.26 7.12
CA LEU A 213 13.21 -14.86 6.78
C LEU A 213 12.27 -14.70 7.98
N THR A 214 11.04 -14.24 7.74
CA THR A 214 9.95 -14.29 8.73
C THR A 214 9.03 -15.46 8.40
N ILE A 215 8.71 -16.29 9.40
CA ILE A 215 7.86 -17.47 9.28
C ILE A 215 6.53 -17.20 9.97
N SER A 216 5.47 -17.02 9.19
CA SER A 216 4.12 -16.88 9.72
C SER A 216 3.58 -18.20 10.29
N GLN A 217 2.59 -18.13 11.18
CA GLN A 217 1.91 -19.30 11.73
C GLN A 217 1.34 -20.22 10.64
N GLU A 218 0.72 -19.64 9.60
CA GLU A 218 0.41 -20.33 8.35
C GLU A 218 1.60 -20.18 7.38
N TYR A 219 2.42 -21.21 7.22
CA TYR A 219 3.60 -21.15 6.35
C TYR A 219 3.52 -22.09 5.13
N SER A 220 4.27 -21.73 4.09
CA SER A 220 4.50 -22.58 2.92
C SER A 220 5.99 -22.77 2.71
N VAL A 221 6.48 -24.01 2.89
CA VAL A 221 7.89 -24.37 2.65
C VAL A 221 8.33 -23.94 1.26
N ARG A 222 7.46 -24.04 0.26
CA ARG A 222 7.79 -23.64 -1.12
C ARG A 222 8.08 -22.16 -1.24
N GLU A 223 7.24 -21.32 -0.62
CA GLU A 223 7.44 -19.87 -0.62
C GLU A 223 8.69 -19.50 0.16
N ILE A 224 8.94 -20.17 1.29
CA ILE A 224 10.14 -19.97 2.11
C ILE A 224 11.40 -20.32 1.30
N LEU A 225 11.47 -21.50 0.70
CA LEU A 225 12.64 -21.93 -0.10
C LEU A 225 12.87 -21.01 -1.31
N SER A 226 11.80 -20.58 -1.98
CA SER A 226 11.90 -19.62 -3.09
C SER A 226 12.42 -18.26 -2.60
N SER A 227 11.99 -17.82 -1.41
CA SER A 227 12.48 -16.60 -0.76
C SER A 227 13.97 -16.71 -0.41
N LEU A 228 14.40 -17.83 0.18
CA LEU A 228 15.80 -18.07 0.57
C LEU A 228 16.76 -18.09 -0.64
N LEU A 229 16.34 -18.63 -1.78
CA LEU A 229 17.13 -18.64 -3.02
C LEU A 229 17.32 -17.26 -3.65
N HIS A 230 16.46 -16.30 -3.33
CA HIS A 230 16.42 -14.99 -3.97
C HIS A 230 16.64 -13.85 -2.98
N ASN A 231 17.35 -14.13 -1.88
CA ASN A 231 17.65 -13.17 -0.80
C ASN A 231 16.41 -12.43 -0.28
N GLY A 232 15.29 -13.14 -0.05
CA GLY A 232 14.07 -12.56 0.50
C GLY A 232 13.05 -12.04 -0.52
N LYS A 233 13.32 -12.14 -1.84
CA LYS A 233 12.40 -11.67 -2.89
C LYS A 233 11.45 -12.80 -3.35
N LYS A 234 10.13 -12.58 -3.25
CA LYS A 234 9.12 -13.53 -3.77
C LYS A 234 9.17 -13.59 -5.31
N GLN A 235 9.51 -14.74 -5.88
CA GLN A 235 9.43 -15.01 -7.32
C GLN A 235 8.74 -16.36 -7.57
N GLU A 236 7.89 -16.44 -8.60
CA GLU A 236 7.26 -17.71 -9.00
C GLU A 236 8.26 -18.60 -9.73
N SER A 237 8.52 -19.77 -9.17
CA SER A 237 9.23 -20.85 -9.86
C SER A 237 8.24 -21.97 -10.17
N SER A 238 8.25 -22.49 -11.40
CA SER A 238 7.51 -23.72 -11.76
C SER A 238 8.19 -24.98 -11.19
N GLN A 239 9.24 -24.80 -10.40
CA GLN A 239 10.13 -25.85 -9.89
C GLN A 239 9.50 -26.62 -8.74
N THR A 240 9.87 -27.88 -8.60
CA THR A 240 9.41 -28.74 -7.49
C THR A 240 10.07 -28.32 -6.17
N LEU A 241 9.45 -28.68 -5.03
CA LEU A 241 10.02 -28.43 -3.70
C LEU A 241 11.45 -28.99 -3.55
N VAL A 242 11.68 -30.20 -4.07
CA VAL A 242 12.98 -30.88 -4.04
C VAL A 242 14.03 -30.10 -4.82
N GLU A 243 13.67 -29.59 -6.00
CA GLU A 243 14.58 -28.81 -6.84
C GLU A 243 14.94 -27.47 -6.20
N LEU A 244 13.97 -26.80 -5.57
CA LEU A 244 14.22 -25.58 -4.79
C LEU A 244 15.15 -25.84 -3.60
N GLY A 245 14.87 -26.91 -2.85
CA GLY A 245 15.69 -27.33 -1.72
C GLY A 245 17.13 -27.67 -2.12
N LEU A 246 17.31 -28.42 -3.21
CA LEU A 246 18.64 -28.78 -3.73
C LEU A 246 19.43 -27.55 -4.18
N ARG A 247 18.80 -26.60 -4.87
CA ARG A 247 19.47 -25.35 -5.27
C ARG A 247 19.87 -24.53 -4.06
N LEU A 248 19.01 -24.46 -3.04
CA LEU A 248 19.33 -23.73 -1.81
C LEU A 248 20.54 -24.37 -1.14
N TYR A 249 20.49 -25.68 -0.95
CA TYR A 249 21.59 -26.47 -0.37
C TYR A 249 22.90 -26.24 -1.15
N GLN A 250 22.88 -26.39 -2.48
CA GLN A 250 24.05 -26.16 -3.35
C GLN A 250 24.58 -24.72 -3.25
N SER A 251 23.70 -23.74 -3.08
CA SER A 251 24.11 -22.34 -2.94
C SER A 251 24.75 -22.03 -1.58
N LEU A 252 24.47 -22.83 -0.56
CA LEU A 252 24.99 -22.67 0.80
C LEU A 252 26.21 -23.55 1.04
N PHE A 253 26.32 -24.66 0.32
CA PHE A 253 27.40 -25.63 0.45
C PHE A 253 28.73 -25.02 0.04
N GLY A 254 29.75 -25.17 0.89
CA GLY A 254 31.08 -24.58 0.73
C GLY A 254 31.20 -23.14 1.24
N GLU A 255 30.09 -22.47 1.52
CA GLU A 255 30.02 -21.07 1.94
C GLU A 255 29.73 -20.95 3.44
N ARG A 256 30.23 -19.88 4.06
CA ARG A 256 29.83 -19.52 5.41
C ARG A 256 28.58 -18.66 5.38
N TYR A 257 27.51 -19.12 6.01
CA TYR A 257 26.23 -18.42 6.00
C TYR A 257 25.66 -18.17 7.40
N LEU A 258 24.87 -17.09 7.50
CA LEU A 258 23.96 -16.82 8.62
C LEU A 258 22.53 -16.74 8.08
N ILE A 259 21.65 -17.59 8.60
CA ILE A 259 20.22 -17.53 8.30
C ILE A 259 19.48 -17.13 9.57
N VAL A 260 18.66 -16.09 9.48
CA VAL A 260 17.74 -15.68 10.55
C VAL A 260 16.32 -16.13 10.19
N MET A 261 15.73 -16.92 11.07
CA MET A 261 14.35 -17.41 10.99
C MET A 261 13.54 -16.73 12.09
N ASP A 262 12.90 -15.63 11.74
CA ASP A 262 12.11 -14.80 12.63
C ASP A 262 10.70 -15.38 12.81
N ASP A 263 10.25 -15.41 14.07
CA ASP A 263 8.94 -15.84 14.58
C ASP A 263 8.56 -17.30 14.26
N VAL A 264 9.44 -18.26 14.55
CA VAL A 264 9.15 -19.69 14.32
C VAL A 264 8.14 -20.23 15.34
N TRP A 265 7.01 -20.75 14.86
CA TRP A 265 5.89 -21.23 15.69
C TRP A 265 5.94 -22.73 16.05
N SER A 266 6.64 -23.57 15.29
CA SER A 266 6.53 -25.02 15.48
C SER A 266 7.83 -25.80 15.19
N VAL A 267 7.95 -26.97 15.82
CA VAL A 267 9.07 -27.91 15.63
C VAL A 267 9.04 -28.52 14.23
N GLU A 268 7.85 -28.71 13.67
CA GLU A 268 7.63 -29.23 12.31
C GLU A 268 8.22 -28.26 11.28
N ALA A 269 7.94 -26.96 11.41
CA ALA A 269 8.46 -25.93 10.50
C ALA A 269 10.00 -25.95 10.47
N TRP A 270 10.63 -26.07 11.64
CA TRP A 270 12.08 -26.23 11.75
C TRP A 270 12.57 -27.53 11.08
N ASN A 271 11.92 -28.66 11.36
CA ASN A 271 12.33 -29.97 10.84
C ASN A 271 12.23 -30.07 9.32
N GLU A 272 11.27 -29.39 8.69
CA GLU A 272 11.13 -29.34 7.24
C GLU A 272 12.23 -28.48 6.59
N LEU A 273 12.62 -27.37 7.23
CA LEU A 273 13.58 -26.42 6.66
C LEU A 273 15.04 -26.79 6.90
N LYS A 274 15.36 -27.39 8.06
CA LYS A 274 16.75 -27.75 8.43
C LYS A 274 17.41 -28.70 7.43
N LEU A 275 16.60 -29.48 6.70
CA LEU A 275 17.07 -30.43 5.67
C LEU A 275 17.85 -29.76 4.54
N PHE A 276 17.64 -28.46 4.34
CA PHE A 276 18.24 -27.71 3.24
C PHE A 276 19.46 -26.88 3.67
N PHE A 277 19.87 -26.98 4.93
CA PHE A 277 20.99 -26.23 5.51
C PHE A 277 22.23 -27.14 5.65
N PRO A 278 23.27 -26.96 4.83
CA PRO A 278 24.46 -27.81 4.89
C PRO A 278 25.28 -27.59 6.17
N ASN A 279 25.58 -28.68 6.87
CA ASN A 279 26.59 -28.70 7.93
C ASN A 279 27.89 -29.28 7.39
N ASP A 280 28.70 -28.43 6.75
CA ASP A 280 29.93 -28.80 6.03
C ASP A 280 31.21 -28.26 6.71
N GLY A 281 31.11 -27.86 7.99
CA GLY A 281 32.27 -27.42 8.77
C GLY A 281 32.77 -26.01 8.43
N LYS A 282 31.95 -25.13 7.83
CA LYS A 282 32.35 -23.77 7.45
C LYS A 282 32.11 -22.68 8.51
N GLY A 283 31.60 -23.07 9.67
CA GLY A 283 31.23 -22.15 10.75
C GLY A 283 29.91 -21.43 10.49
N SER A 284 28.98 -22.07 9.79
CA SER A 284 27.67 -21.52 9.48
C SER A 284 26.76 -21.49 10.70
N ARG A 285 25.77 -20.57 10.70
CA ARG A 285 24.88 -20.31 11.84
C ARG A 285 23.43 -20.16 11.39
N VAL A 286 22.52 -20.66 12.22
CA VAL A 286 21.09 -20.36 12.11
C VAL A 286 20.62 -19.71 13.40
N MET A 287 20.12 -18.49 13.31
CA MET A 287 19.47 -17.80 14.42
C MET A 287 17.96 -17.90 14.24
N LEU A 288 17.23 -18.19 15.30
CA LEU A 288 15.76 -18.17 15.24
C LEU A 288 15.18 -17.36 16.41
N THR A 289 14.08 -16.67 16.15
CA THR A 289 13.28 -16.05 17.21
C THR A 289 11.99 -16.84 17.38
N THR A 290 11.55 -17.06 18.62
CA THR A 290 10.32 -17.80 18.89
C THR A 290 9.66 -17.37 20.20
N ARG A 291 8.35 -17.53 20.29
CA ARG A 291 7.59 -17.42 21.54
C ARG A 291 7.53 -18.76 22.29
N GLU A 292 7.82 -19.86 21.60
CA GLU A 292 7.67 -21.22 22.12
C GLU A 292 8.95 -21.71 22.78
N SER A 293 8.98 -21.69 24.11
CA SER A 293 10.11 -22.25 24.88
C SER A 293 10.33 -23.75 24.61
N SER A 294 9.25 -24.46 24.25
CA SER A 294 9.29 -25.88 23.87
C SER A 294 10.15 -26.13 22.62
N LEU A 295 10.11 -25.21 21.64
CA LEU A 295 10.92 -25.28 20.43
C LEU A 295 12.41 -25.12 20.75
N ALA A 296 12.75 -24.16 21.62
CA ALA A 296 14.15 -23.96 22.04
C ALA A 296 14.72 -25.18 22.78
N ILE A 297 13.91 -25.83 23.62
CA ILE A 297 14.30 -27.08 24.30
C ILE A 297 14.51 -28.20 23.28
N PHE A 298 13.60 -28.35 22.31
CA PHE A 298 13.68 -29.38 21.27
C PHE A 298 14.95 -29.25 20.41
N LEU A 299 15.39 -28.03 20.12
CA LEU A 299 16.57 -27.76 19.30
C LEU A 299 17.88 -28.25 19.92
N GLY A 300 17.86 -28.74 21.16
CA GLY A 300 19.02 -29.33 21.82
C GLY A 300 20.15 -28.34 22.08
N SER A 301 19.90 -27.03 21.93
CA SER A 301 20.89 -26.01 22.26
C SER A 301 21.04 -25.97 23.79
N GLN A 302 22.24 -26.25 24.29
CA GLN A 302 22.59 -26.02 25.69
C GLN A 302 22.46 -24.54 26.10
N GLU A 303 22.31 -23.62 25.14
CA GLU A 303 22.24 -22.18 25.36
C GLU A 303 21.14 -21.55 24.48
N SER A 304 19.99 -21.26 25.08
CA SER A 304 18.96 -20.39 24.52
C SER A 304 19.06 -18.99 25.15
N TYR A 305 18.77 -17.95 24.36
CA TYR A 305 18.78 -16.57 24.82
C TYR A 305 17.34 -16.16 25.17
N SER A 306 16.95 -16.40 26.42
CA SER A 306 15.67 -15.93 26.95
C SER A 306 15.76 -14.44 27.22
N LEU A 307 14.87 -13.64 26.62
CA LEU A 307 14.78 -12.21 26.88
C LEU A 307 13.90 -11.94 28.09
N ASP A 308 14.47 -11.20 29.04
CA ASP A 308 13.79 -10.73 30.24
C ASP A 308 13.10 -9.38 30.03
N PHE A 309 12.15 -9.08 30.91
CA PHE A 309 11.51 -7.77 30.96
C PHE A 309 12.51 -6.68 31.37
N LEU A 310 12.31 -5.47 30.84
CA LEU A 310 13.11 -4.30 31.22
C LEU A 310 12.87 -3.95 32.69
N ASN A 311 13.96 -3.63 33.40
CA ASN A 311 13.86 -3.06 34.74
C ASN A 311 13.32 -1.60 34.69
N GLU A 312 13.07 -0.99 35.84
CA GLU A 312 12.46 0.35 35.91
C GLU A 312 13.31 1.42 35.20
N GLU A 313 14.63 1.35 35.35
CA GLU A 313 15.58 2.28 34.72
C GLU A 313 15.60 2.13 33.20
N LYS A 314 15.76 0.90 32.70
CA LYS A 314 15.74 0.58 31.26
C LYS A 314 14.38 0.94 30.63
N SER A 315 13.30 0.74 31.38
CA SER A 315 11.95 1.12 30.94
C SER A 315 11.81 2.63 30.76
N TRP A 316 12.35 3.42 31.69
CA TRP A 316 12.38 4.88 31.58
C TRP A 316 13.26 5.35 30.42
N ASN A 317 14.44 4.75 30.26
CA ASN A 317 15.38 5.06 29.18
C ASN A 317 14.82 4.74 27.78
N LEU A 318 13.83 3.84 27.70
CA LEU A 318 13.06 3.58 26.49
C LEU A 318 11.86 4.54 26.35
N PHE A 319 11.13 4.78 27.43
CA PHE A 319 9.93 5.62 27.44
C PHE A 319 10.23 7.09 27.09
N CYS A 320 11.25 7.68 27.73
CA CYS A 320 11.53 9.10 27.65
C CYS A 320 11.84 9.58 26.22
N PRO A 321 12.72 8.91 25.43
CA PRO A 321 12.93 9.25 24.03
C PRO A 321 11.70 9.07 23.14
N GLU A 322 10.83 8.11 23.45
CA GLU A 322 9.60 7.90 22.68
C GLU A 322 8.57 9.01 22.95
N THR A 323 8.51 9.54 24.17
CA THR A 323 7.58 10.61 24.52
C THR A 323 8.08 12.02 24.16
N PHE A 324 9.37 12.30 24.37
CA PHE A 324 9.91 13.66 24.26
C PHE A 324 10.85 13.88 23.07
N ALA A 325 11.14 12.82 22.29
CA ALA A 325 12.14 12.82 21.23
C ALA A 325 13.55 13.23 21.69
N GLN A 326 13.83 13.13 22.99
CA GLN A 326 15.08 13.49 23.65
C GLN A 326 15.38 12.48 24.77
N LYS A 327 16.64 12.37 25.17
CA LYS A 327 17.05 11.42 26.22
C LYS A 327 16.47 11.78 27.59
N ASP A 328 16.38 13.07 27.88
CA ASP A 328 15.95 13.59 29.16
C ASP A 328 14.56 14.23 29.08
N CYS A 329 13.82 14.17 30.18
CA CYS A 329 12.51 14.81 30.27
C CYS A 329 12.69 16.33 30.36
N PRO A 330 12.17 17.12 29.41
CA PRO A 330 12.28 18.57 29.47
C PRO A 330 11.37 19.20 30.54
N TYR A 331 10.45 18.42 31.13
CA TYR A 331 9.45 18.88 32.10
C TYR A 331 9.58 18.12 33.43
N LEU A 332 10.21 18.75 34.42
CA LEU A 332 10.44 18.16 35.76
C LEU A 332 9.14 17.69 36.43
N GLU A 333 8.04 18.43 36.27
CA GLU A 333 6.73 18.10 36.86
C GLU A 333 6.10 16.82 36.29
N LEU A 334 6.44 16.47 35.05
CA LEU A 334 5.93 15.27 34.36
C LEU A 334 6.85 14.06 34.53
N GLU A 335 8.10 14.27 34.95
CA GLU A 335 9.12 13.22 35.00
C GLU A 335 8.74 12.10 35.98
N GLU A 336 8.30 12.46 37.19
CA GLU A 336 7.88 11.46 38.18
C GLU A 336 6.64 10.69 37.73
N ILE A 337 5.68 11.36 37.09
CA ILE A 337 4.47 10.73 36.56
C ILE A 337 4.84 9.79 35.40
N GLY A 338 5.73 10.23 34.50
CA GLY A 338 6.25 9.42 33.40
C GLY A 338 6.99 8.17 33.88
N LYS A 339 7.87 8.31 34.88
CA LYS A 339 8.54 7.17 35.53
C LYS A 339 7.54 6.19 36.11
N ASN A 340 6.48 6.70 36.75
CA ASN A 340 5.39 5.86 37.27
C ASN A 340 4.60 5.13 36.16
N ILE A 341 4.35 5.77 35.02
CA ILE A 341 3.70 5.16 33.84
C ILE A 341 4.59 4.06 33.26
N ALA A 342 5.87 4.37 32.98
CA ALA A 342 6.84 3.42 32.45
C ALA A 342 7.00 2.18 33.37
N LYS A 343 7.11 2.40 34.68
CA LYS A 343 7.11 1.34 35.69
C LYS A 343 5.84 0.49 35.67
N SER A 344 4.69 1.09 35.43
CA SER A 344 3.40 0.38 35.39
C SER A 344 3.22 -0.45 34.12
N CYS A 345 4.08 -0.30 33.11
CA CYS A 345 4.14 -1.16 31.92
C CYS A 345 4.78 -2.54 32.17
N ASN A 346 5.26 -2.80 33.40
CA ASN A 346 5.92 -4.04 33.80
C ASN A 346 7.09 -4.46 32.89
N GLY A 347 7.80 -3.48 32.31
CA GLY A 347 9.04 -3.74 31.56
C GLY A 347 8.86 -4.33 30.16
N LEU A 348 7.64 -4.40 29.61
CA LEU A 348 7.43 -4.88 28.24
C LEU A 348 7.69 -3.73 27.23
N PRO A 349 8.69 -3.84 26.33
CA PRO A 349 9.04 -2.76 25.41
C PRO A 349 7.86 -2.25 24.56
N LEU A 350 7.03 -3.14 24.01
CA LEU A 350 5.91 -2.72 23.16
C LEU A 350 4.91 -1.80 23.88
N THR A 351 4.53 -2.12 25.13
CA THR A 351 3.58 -1.29 25.89
C THR A 351 4.19 0.05 26.27
N ILE A 352 5.50 0.06 26.58
CA ILE A 352 6.26 1.27 26.88
C ILE A 352 6.28 2.22 25.67
N VAL A 353 6.65 1.73 24.48
CA VAL A 353 6.74 2.59 23.29
C VAL A 353 5.38 3.07 22.81
N VAL A 354 4.33 2.24 22.91
CA VAL A 354 2.96 2.62 22.53
C VAL A 354 2.40 3.70 23.47
N LEU A 355 2.57 3.55 24.78
CA LEU A 355 2.17 4.60 25.73
C LEU A 355 3.01 5.86 25.56
N GLY A 356 4.31 5.72 25.30
CA GLY A 356 5.20 6.84 25.05
C GLY A 356 4.76 7.65 23.83
N GLY A 357 4.44 6.98 22.72
CA GLY A 357 3.93 7.59 21.49
C GLY A 357 2.51 8.17 21.64
N MET A 358 1.65 7.53 22.45
CA MET A 358 0.34 8.09 22.80
C MET A 358 0.48 9.44 23.49
N LEU A 359 1.35 9.53 24.50
CA LEU A 359 1.59 10.74 25.29
C LEU A 359 2.34 11.82 24.51
N ALA A 360 3.23 11.44 23.59
CA ALA A 360 3.87 12.38 22.66
C ALA A 360 2.86 13.14 21.80
N ASN A 361 1.71 12.51 21.54
CA ASN A 361 0.65 13.03 20.68
C ASN A 361 -0.64 13.39 21.45
N SER A 362 -0.51 13.73 22.74
CA SER A 362 -1.60 14.18 23.60
C SER A 362 -1.32 15.55 24.22
N ASN A 363 -2.27 16.05 25.01
CA ASN A 363 -2.04 17.23 25.83
C ASN A 363 -0.99 16.91 26.90
N MET A 364 0.05 17.74 27.00
CA MET A 364 1.14 17.62 27.99
C MET A 364 0.74 18.24 29.34
N THR A 365 -0.48 18.03 29.78
CA THR A 365 -0.96 18.53 31.09
C THR A 365 -0.76 17.47 32.17
N ARG A 366 -0.51 17.95 33.39
CA ARG A 366 -0.28 17.09 34.56
C ARG A 366 -1.49 16.21 34.86
N GLU A 367 -2.68 16.80 34.83
CA GLU A 367 -3.95 16.14 35.15
C GLU A 367 -4.22 14.96 34.20
N TYR A 368 -3.93 15.16 32.91
CA TYR A 368 -4.08 14.10 31.91
C TYR A 368 -3.09 12.95 32.15
N TRP A 369 -1.83 13.26 32.45
CA TRP A 369 -0.82 12.24 32.76
C TRP A 369 -1.14 11.48 34.05
N GLU A 370 -1.67 12.16 35.07
CA GLU A 370 -2.14 11.52 36.31
C GLU A 370 -3.34 10.60 36.07
N SER A 371 -4.27 10.99 35.20
CA SER A 371 -5.37 10.14 34.71
C SER A 371 -4.84 8.89 34.03
N VAL A 372 -3.93 9.04 33.06
CA VAL A 372 -3.32 7.90 32.35
C VAL A 372 -2.57 6.99 33.33
N ALA A 373 -1.81 7.56 34.27
CA ALA A 373 -1.10 6.79 35.29
C ALA A 373 -2.06 5.98 36.18
N LYS A 374 -3.23 6.53 36.51
CA LYS A 374 -4.28 5.83 37.25
C LYS A 374 -4.81 4.64 36.44
N ASP A 375 -5.15 4.85 35.16
CA ASP A 375 -5.68 3.79 34.29
C ASP A 375 -4.68 2.66 34.11
N VAL A 376 -3.42 2.96 33.79
CA VAL A 376 -2.37 1.95 33.60
C VAL A 376 -2.13 1.16 34.90
N ARG A 377 -2.21 1.80 36.08
CA ARG A 377 -2.10 1.10 37.37
C ARG A 377 -3.23 0.10 37.59
N THR A 378 -4.45 0.35 37.10
CA THR A 378 -5.54 -0.63 37.20
C THR A 378 -5.26 -1.90 36.39
N PHE A 379 -4.62 -1.75 35.23
CA PHE A 379 -4.28 -2.85 34.33
C PHE A 379 -3.05 -3.65 34.77
N ARG A 380 -2.22 -3.09 35.65
CA ARG A 380 -0.97 -3.68 36.14
C ARG A 380 -1.13 -5.03 36.85
N ASN A 381 -2.29 -5.30 37.44
CA ASN A 381 -2.52 -6.46 38.31
C ASN A 381 -2.54 -7.81 37.56
N SER A 382 -2.57 -7.80 36.23
CA SER A 382 -2.48 -9.00 35.40
C SER A 382 -1.17 -8.98 34.63
N LYS A 383 -0.16 -9.76 35.06
CA LYS A 383 1.17 -9.88 34.39
C LYS A 383 1.14 -10.74 33.13
N ASP A 384 -0.05 -11.05 32.63
CA ASP A 384 -0.30 -11.95 31.52
C ASP A 384 -0.57 -11.16 30.23
N TYR A 385 -0.81 -11.91 29.16
CA TYR A 385 -1.20 -11.41 27.84
C TYR A 385 -2.37 -10.40 27.88
N GLU A 386 -3.35 -10.61 28.78
CA GLU A 386 -4.52 -9.74 28.90
C GLU A 386 -4.18 -8.38 29.51
N GLY A 387 -3.26 -8.32 30.47
CA GLY A 387 -2.74 -7.04 30.99
C GLY A 387 -2.07 -6.19 29.91
N CYS A 388 -1.29 -6.84 29.03
CA CYS A 388 -0.64 -6.17 27.91
C CYS A 388 -1.67 -5.60 26.92
N LEU A 389 -2.68 -6.40 26.55
CA LEU A 389 -3.75 -5.94 25.66
C LEU A 389 -4.55 -4.78 26.24
N LYS A 390 -4.80 -4.75 27.56
CA LYS A 390 -5.48 -3.63 28.22
C LYS A 390 -4.68 -2.33 28.14
N ILE A 391 -3.37 -2.40 28.26
CA ILE A 391 -2.50 -1.23 28.10
C ILE A 391 -2.51 -0.74 26.64
N LEU A 392 -2.41 -1.65 25.66
CA LEU A 392 -2.51 -1.29 24.24
C LEU A 392 -3.88 -0.71 23.89
N PHE A 393 -4.95 -1.24 24.50
CA PHE A 393 -6.31 -0.74 24.36
C PHE A 393 -6.48 0.70 24.84
N LEU A 394 -5.73 1.12 25.87
CA LEU A 394 -5.71 2.53 26.30
C LEU A 394 -5.28 3.43 25.14
N SER A 395 -4.19 3.09 24.44
CA SER A 395 -3.75 3.85 23.26
C SER A 395 -4.79 3.89 22.15
N TYR A 396 -5.53 2.79 21.92
CA TYR A 396 -6.63 2.77 20.96
C TYR A 396 -7.80 3.65 21.40
N ASN A 397 -8.17 3.65 22.68
CA ASN A 397 -9.26 4.48 23.19
C ASN A 397 -8.97 5.96 23.05
N ASN A 398 -7.73 6.36 23.32
CA ASN A 398 -7.28 7.75 23.20
C ASN A 398 -7.02 8.20 21.76
N LEU A 399 -7.14 7.32 20.75
CA LEU A 399 -7.09 7.74 19.35
C LEU A 399 -8.26 8.69 19.02
N PRO A 400 -8.00 9.74 18.21
CA PRO A 400 -9.07 10.47 17.54
C PRO A 400 -10.00 9.52 16.78
N VAL A 401 -11.32 9.75 16.85
CA VAL A 401 -12.31 8.84 16.25
C VAL A 401 -12.08 8.58 14.76
N HIS A 402 -11.55 9.56 14.02
CA HIS A 402 -11.28 9.45 12.59
C HIS A 402 -10.11 8.50 12.25
N LEU A 403 -9.21 8.22 13.20
CA LEU A 403 -8.11 7.27 13.01
C LEU A 403 -8.51 5.83 13.38
N LYS A 404 -9.53 5.65 14.22
CA LYS A 404 -9.97 4.32 14.69
C LYS A 404 -10.39 3.40 13.53
N PRO A 405 -11.18 3.86 12.52
CA PRO A 405 -11.48 3.05 11.33
C PRO A 405 -10.23 2.56 10.61
N CYS A 406 -9.26 3.45 10.41
CA CYS A 406 -8.01 3.16 9.71
C CYS A 406 -7.15 2.13 10.46
N PHE A 407 -7.10 2.23 11.80
CA PHE A 407 -6.44 1.27 12.68
C PHE A 407 -7.12 -0.10 12.65
N LEU A 408 -8.44 -0.17 12.86
CA LEU A 408 -9.19 -1.42 12.85
C LEU A 408 -9.14 -2.13 11.49
N TYR A 409 -9.06 -1.36 10.40
CA TYR A 409 -8.96 -1.90 9.05
C TYR A 409 -7.71 -2.74 8.83
N MET A 410 -6.68 -2.61 9.68
CA MET A 410 -5.48 -3.46 9.60
C MET A 410 -5.77 -4.94 9.83
N SER A 411 -6.88 -5.26 10.49
CA SER A 411 -7.33 -6.64 10.73
C SER A 411 -7.61 -7.45 9.44
N ILE A 412 -7.79 -6.77 8.29
CA ILE A 412 -8.01 -7.46 7.01
C ILE A 412 -6.75 -8.13 6.48
N PHE A 413 -5.58 -7.64 6.89
CA PHE A 413 -4.30 -8.13 6.39
C PHE A 413 -3.85 -9.37 7.18
N PRO A 414 -3.12 -10.29 6.53
CA PRO A 414 -2.44 -11.38 7.23
C PRO A 414 -1.48 -10.85 8.29
N GLU A 415 -1.09 -11.73 9.21
CA GLU A 415 -0.01 -11.48 10.17
C GLU A 415 1.31 -11.19 9.42
N ASP A 416 2.16 -10.33 10.00
CA ASP A 416 3.45 -9.87 9.44
C ASP A 416 3.41 -9.29 8.01
N PHE A 417 2.22 -8.98 7.50
CA PHE A 417 2.08 -8.57 6.11
C PHE A 417 2.66 -7.16 5.89
N GLN A 418 3.64 -7.06 4.98
CA GLN A 418 4.20 -5.77 4.55
C GLN A 418 3.22 -5.05 3.62
N ILE A 419 2.61 -3.97 4.10
CA ILE A 419 1.57 -3.23 3.40
C ILE A 419 2.18 -2.03 2.71
N ARG A 420 2.00 -1.91 1.40
CA ARG A 420 2.41 -0.70 0.66
C ARG A 420 1.50 0.47 1.05
N ILE A 421 2.09 1.64 1.31
CA ILE A 421 1.32 2.84 1.66
C ILE A 421 0.32 3.19 0.56
N SER A 422 0.76 3.13 -0.70
CA SER A 422 -0.12 3.37 -1.84
C SER A 422 -1.31 2.42 -1.94
N GLU A 423 -1.25 1.26 -1.27
CA GLU A 423 -2.30 0.25 -1.29
C GLU A 423 -3.31 0.50 -0.18
N ILE A 424 -2.85 0.70 1.06
CA ILE A 424 -3.73 1.02 2.19
C ILE A 424 -4.43 2.36 2.04
N THR A 425 -3.74 3.39 1.53
CA THR A 425 -4.36 4.70 1.24
C THR A 425 -5.57 4.55 0.33
N LYS A 426 -5.46 3.70 -0.70
CA LYS A 426 -6.54 3.49 -1.66
C LYS A 426 -7.70 2.73 -1.07
N LEU A 427 -7.41 1.76 -0.19
CA LEU A 427 -8.45 1.04 0.53
C LEU A 427 -9.19 1.99 1.49
N TRP A 428 -8.50 2.82 2.27
CA TRP A 428 -9.13 3.82 3.14
C TRP A 428 -9.95 4.85 2.36
N ILE A 429 -9.51 5.24 1.17
CA ILE A 429 -10.29 6.11 0.26
C ILE A 429 -11.56 5.37 -0.21
N ALA A 430 -11.42 4.12 -0.66
CA ALA A 430 -12.53 3.33 -1.18
C ALA A 430 -13.59 3.03 -0.11
N GLU A 431 -13.17 2.83 1.14
CA GLU A 431 -14.06 2.64 2.29
C GLU A 431 -14.64 3.96 2.84
N GLY A 432 -14.22 5.12 2.30
CA GLY A 432 -14.74 6.42 2.72
C GLY A 432 -14.27 6.89 4.09
N PHE A 433 -13.18 6.35 4.65
CA PHE A 433 -12.74 6.68 6.02
C PHE A 433 -12.11 8.07 6.19
N LEU A 434 -11.61 8.65 5.10
CA LEU A 434 -10.79 9.87 5.18
C LEU A 434 -11.65 11.14 5.27
N LYS A 435 -11.25 12.12 6.08
CA LYS A 435 -11.97 13.40 6.13
C LYS A 435 -11.61 14.27 4.92
N SER A 436 -12.61 14.85 4.26
CA SER A 436 -12.38 15.83 3.19
C SER A 436 -11.89 17.13 3.83
N ILE A 437 -10.67 17.57 3.47
CA ILE A 437 -10.07 18.80 3.99
C ILE A 437 -9.87 19.75 2.81
N ARG A 438 -10.43 20.95 2.90
CA ARG A 438 -10.34 21.96 1.84
C ARG A 438 -8.87 22.22 1.48
N GLY A 439 -8.57 22.10 0.18
CA GLY A 439 -7.23 22.34 -0.35
C GLY A 439 -6.25 21.19 -0.19
N LYS A 440 -6.69 20.01 0.29
CA LYS A 440 -5.88 18.80 0.36
C LYS A 440 -6.51 17.66 -0.43
N SER A 441 -5.67 16.82 -1.05
CA SER A 441 -6.12 15.58 -1.66
C SER A 441 -6.40 14.51 -0.60
N LEU A 442 -7.22 13.50 -0.94
CA LEU A 442 -7.49 12.40 -0.01
C LEU A 442 -6.22 11.60 0.30
N GLU A 443 -5.30 11.50 -0.64
CA GLU A 443 -3.98 10.87 -0.44
C GLU A 443 -3.13 11.65 0.56
N GLU A 444 -3.16 12.98 0.53
CA GLU A 444 -2.48 13.82 1.53
C GLU A 444 -3.10 13.66 2.92
N VAL A 445 -4.43 13.49 3.01
CA VAL A 445 -5.13 13.19 4.27
C VAL A 445 -4.74 11.80 4.78
N ALA A 446 -4.71 10.78 3.91
CA ALA A 446 -4.26 9.45 4.27
C ALA A 446 -2.80 9.44 4.76
N GLU A 447 -1.92 10.19 4.10
CA GLU A 447 -0.52 10.31 4.51
C GLU A 447 -0.42 10.94 5.91
N LYS A 448 -1.26 11.94 6.22
CA LYS A 448 -1.36 12.49 7.58
C LYS A 448 -1.83 11.44 8.58
N TYR A 449 -2.92 10.73 8.30
CA TYR A 449 -3.46 9.72 9.20
C TYR A 449 -2.45 8.60 9.48
N LEU A 450 -1.74 8.17 8.43
CA LEU A 450 -0.68 7.17 8.54
C LEU A 450 0.45 7.67 9.45
N ARG A 451 0.92 8.91 9.27
CA ARG A 451 1.94 9.50 10.14
C ARG A 451 1.46 9.57 11.58
N ASP A 452 0.23 10.04 11.82
CA ASP A 452 -0.33 10.12 13.17
C ASP A 452 -0.39 8.74 13.85
N LEU A 453 -0.65 7.66 13.10
CA LEU A 453 -0.63 6.28 13.62
C LEU A 453 0.79 5.74 13.87
N ILE A 454 1.76 6.13 13.04
CA ILE A 454 3.17 5.76 13.20
C ILE A 454 3.82 6.52 14.36
N ASP A 455 3.56 7.82 14.48
CA ASP A 455 4.08 8.68 15.56
C ASP A 455 3.53 8.25 16.93
N ARG A 456 2.40 7.54 16.96
CA ARG A 456 1.83 6.89 18.14
C ARG A 456 2.35 5.46 18.37
N ASN A 457 3.32 5.00 17.58
CA ASN A 457 3.89 3.65 17.63
C ASN A 457 2.86 2.52 17.43
N LEU A 458 1.73 2.79 16.77
CA LEU A 458 0.71 1.79 16.46
C LEU A 458 1.01 1.06 15.14
N PHE A 459 1.63 1.76 14.19
CA PHE A 459 2.07 1.22 12.90
C PHE A 459 3.60 1.24 12.84
N LEU A 460 4.18 0.23 12.21
CA LEU A 460 5.63 0.12 11.99
C LEU A 460 5.99 0.68 10.60
N SER A 461 6.98 1.57 10.53
CA SER A 461 7.56 1.99 9.24
C SER A 461 8.60 0.96 8.80
N LEU A 462 8.33 0.22 7.72
CA LEU A 462 9.17 -0.89 7.28
C LEU A 462 10.14 -0.49 6.16
N LYS A 463 9.69 0.34 5.21
CA LYS A 463 10.55 0.86 4.13
C LYS A 463 10.27 2.30 3.81
N PHE A 464 11.34 3.05 3.55
CA PHE A 464 11.29 4.42 3.03
C PHE A 464 11.67 4.42 1.54
N GLY A 465 11.05 5.33 0.79
CA GLY A 465 11.42 5.62 -0.57
C GLY A 465 12.53 6.66 -0.63
N PHE A 466 13.09 6.84 -1.83
CA PHE A 466 14.15 7.82 -2.08
C PHE A 466 13.72 9.27 -1.87
N ASP A 467 12.40 9.52 -1.84
CA ASP A 467 11.76 10.79 -1.49
C ASP A 467 11.70 11.04 0.03
N GLY A 468 12.26 10.14 0.85
CA GLY A 468 12.15 10.17 2.32
C GLY A 468 10.76 9.79 2.83
N LYS A 469 9.81 9.46 1.95
CA LYS A 469 8.45 9.06 2.32
C LYS A 469 8.37 7.57 2.62
N ILE A 470 7.50 7.18 3.53
CA ILE A 470 7.25 5.77 3.84
C ILE A 470 6.60 5.09 2.63
N LYS A 471 7.16 3.96 2.18
CA LYS A 471 6.62 3.14 1.06
C LYS A 471 5.90 1.91 1.56
N GLU A 472 6.35 1.34 2.68
CA GLU A 472 5.74 0.15 3.29
C GLU A 472 5.63 0.33 4.80
N CYS A 473 4.49 -0.09 5.35
CA CYS A 473 4.22 -0.18 6.77
C CYS A 473 3.77 -1.59 7.17
N GLY A 474 3.78 -1.85 8.47
CA GLY A 474 3.23 -3.05 9.09
C GLY A 474 2.53 -2.72 10.40
N ILE A 475 1.99 -3.75 11.04
CA ILE A 475 1.41 -3.69 12.37
C ILE A 475 2.01 -4.81 13.19
N HIS A 476 2.31 -4.57 14.47
CA HIS A 476 2.78 -5.62 15.37
C HIS A 476 1.63 -6.57 15.72
N ASP A 477 1.88 -7.87 15.88
CA ASP A 477 0.82 -8.89 16.06
C ASP A 477 -0.10 -8.60 17.24
N LEU A 478 0.44 -8.25 18.41
CA LEU A 478 -0.37 -7.85 19.58
C LEU A 478 -1.30 -6.66 19.29
N LEU A 479 -0.89 -5.72 18.45
CA LEU A 479 -1.75 -4.60 18.01
C LEU A 479 -2.78 -5.07 16.97
N ARG A 480 -2.42 -6.02 16.12
CA ARG A 480 -3.35 -6.66 15.17
C ARG A 480 -4.39 -7.51 15.89
N ASP A 481 -4.04 -8.20 16.97
CA ASP A 481 -4.95 -8.96 17.82
C ASP A 481 -5.92 -8.01 18.52
N LEU A 482 -5.43 -6.86 18.99
CA LEU A 482 -6.29 -5.78 19.48
C LEU A 482 -7.24 -5.29 18.38
N CYS A 483 -6.75 -5.05 17.16
CA CYS A 483 -7.61 -4.70 16.01
C CYS A 483 -8.70 -5.74 15.81
N LEU A 484 -8.37 -7.04 15.79
CA LEU A 484 -9.33 -8.12 15.58
C LEU A 484 -10.39 -8.19 16.70
N ARG A 485 -9.96 -8.08 17.96
CA ARG A 485 -10.86 -8.09 19.12
C ARG A 485 -11.84 -6.93 19.09
N GLU A 486 -11.35 -5.72 18.82
CA GLU A 486 -12.20 -4.53 18.76
C GLU A 486 -13.05 -4.52 17.49
N TYR A 487 -12.53 -5.02 16.37
CA TYR A 487 -13.29 -5.22 15.15
C TYR A 487 -14.52 -6.11 15.36
N GLU A 488 -14.36 -7.22 16.08
CA GLU A 488 -15.44 -8.17 16.40
C GLU A 488 -16.47 -7.56 17.37
N LYS A 489 -16.02 -6.86 18.42
CA LYS A 489 -16.91 -6.19 19.39
C LYS A 489 -17.74 -5.08 18.77
N GLU A 490 -17.15 -4.29 17.88
CA GLU A 490 -17.80 -3.14 17.25
C GLU A 490 -18.81 -3.56 16.17
N HIS A 491 -18.81 -4.84 15.76
CA HIS A 491 -19.39 -5.26 14.48
C HIS A 491 -18.99 -4.30 13.35
N PHE A 492 -17.71 -3.88 13.37
CA PHE A 492 -17.21 -2.72 12.62
C PHE A 492 -17.55 -2.81 11.13
N ILE A 493 -17.78 -4.02 10.62
CA ILE A 493 -18.38 -4.24 9.32
C ILE A 493 -19.55 -5.22 9.40
N TYR A 494 -20.73 -4.68 9.13
CA TYR A 494 -21.98 -5.38 8.89
C TYR A 494 -21.87 -6.27 7.64
N ALA A 495 -22.06 -7.58 7.80
CA ALA A 495 -22.39 -8.46 6.70
C ALA A 495 -23.89 -8.29 6.39
N PRO A 496 -24.29 -7.76 5.21
CA PRO A 496 -25.71 -7.66 4.91
C PRO A 496 -26.31 -9.04 4.80
N LYS A 497 -27.49 -9.23 5.42
CA LYS A 497 -28.31 -10.44 5.31
C LYS A 497 -28.36 -10.90 3.85
N VAL A 498 -27.86 -12.11 3.63
CA VAL A 498 -27.98 -12.82 2.36
C VAL A 498 -29.46 -13.11 2.15
N GLN A 499 -30.13 -12.37 1.25
CA GLN A 499 -31.35 -12.88 0.65
C GLN A 499 -30.93 -13.96 -0.35
N HIS A 500 -31.08 -15.22 0.06
CA HIS A 500 -31.11 -16.35 -0.85
C HIS A 500 -32.26 -16.15 -1.83
N VAL A 501 -31.97 -15.66 -3.03
CA VAL A 501 -32.88 -15.86 -4.16
C VAL A 501 -32.54 -17.23 -4.75
N GLY A 502 -33.50 -18.15 -4.63
CA GLY A 502 -33.38 -19.54 -5.05
C GLY A 502 -33.02 -19.69 -6.53
N ALA A 503 -32.40 -20.81 -6.84
CA ALA A 503 -32.03 -21.20 -8.19
C ALA A 503 -33.28 -21.33 -9.08
N GLY A 504 -33.54 -20.34 -9.93
CA GLY A 504 -34.56 -20.41 -10.96
C GLY A 504 -34.87 -19.03 -11.52
N GLY A 505 -34.55 -18.81 -12.79
CA GLY A 505 -34.89 -17.58 -13.51
C GLY A 505 -33.69 -16.68 -13.79
N VAL A 506 -33.43 -16.46 -15.08
CA VAL A 506 -32.47 -15.48 -15.59
C VAL A 506 -33.08 -14.10 -15.35
N GLU A 507 -32.68 -13.41 -14.28
CA GLU A 507 -32.95 -11.99 -14.11
C GLU A 507 -31.96 -11.35 -13.13
N GLY A 508 -31.43 -10.20 -13.53
CA GLY A 508 -30.70 -9.29 -12.66
C GLY A 508 -29.25 -9.67 -12.36
N ASP A 509 -28.31 -9.24 -13.20
CA ASP A 509 -26.90 -9.22 -12.83
C ASP A 509 -26.21 -7.89 -13.16
N LYS A 510 -25.90 -7.16 -12.09
CA LYS A 510 -24.91 -6.08 -12.03
C LYS A 510 -23.54 -6.68 -12.39
N CYS A 511 -22.85 -6.17 -13.42
CA CYS A 511 -21.64 -6.81 -13.93
C CYS A 511 -20.45 -5.84 -13.99
N PHE A 512 -19.43 -6.08 -13.17
CA PHE A 512 -18.03 -5.91 -13.59
C PHE A 512 -17.47 -7.32 -13.81
N ILE A 513 -16.81 -7.56 -14.95
CA ILE A 513 -16.25 -8.88 -15.29
C ILE A 513 -14.74 -8.82 -15.09
N CYS A 514 -14.23 -9.54 -14.09
CA CYS A 514 -12.81 -9.79 -13.92
C CYS A 514 -12.50 -11.26 -14.23
N TYR A 515 -11.77 -11.51 -15.32
CA TYR A 515 -11.29 -12.85 -15.67
C TYR A 515 -9.85 -13.06 -15.20
N ASN A 516 -9.60 -14.23 -14.60
CA ASN A 516 -8.28 -14.66 -14.15
C ASN A 516 -7.68 -15.61 -15.19
N GLY A 517 -6.44 -15.36 -15.59
CA GLY A 517 -5.60 -16.31 -16.32
C GLY A 517 -4.30 -16.50 -15.57
N THR A 518 -4.20 -17.61 -14.83
CA THR A 518 -3.02 -18.35 -14.31
C THR A 518 -1.64 -17.67 -14.19
N SER A 519 -1.56 -16.38 -13.89
CA SER A 519 -0.32 -15.70 -13.56
C SER A 519 -0.64 -14.59 -12.58
N LEU A 520 -0.02 -14.63 -11.40
CA LEU A 520 -0.10 -13.60 -10.37
C LEU A 520 0.45 -12.27 -10.91
N GLN A 521 -0.39 -11.49 -11.60
CA GLN A 521 -0.09 -10.09 -11.86
C GLN A 521 -0.75 -9.23 -10.79
N ARG A 522 0.08 -8.38 -10.16
CA ARG A 522 -0.30 -7.32 -9.22
C ARG A 522 -1.55 -6.61 -9.74
N ILE A 523 -2.64 -6.69 -8.99
CA ILE A 523 -3.79 -5.79 -9.16
C ILE A 523 -3.25 -4.38 -9.03
N ASP A 524 -3.34 -3.59 -10.10
CA ASP A 524 -2.94 -2.19 -10.06
C ASP A 524 -4.05 -1.43 -9.32
N LEU A 525 -3.91 -1.29 -8.00
CA LEU A 525 -4.89 -0.60 -7.16
C LEU A 525 -5.17 0.84 -7.61
N ASN A 526 -4.32 1.45 -8.44
CA ASN A 526 -4.65 2.72 -9.11
C ASN A 526 -5.98 2.63 -9.85
N GLU A 527 -6.31 1.46 -10.38
CA GLU A 527 -7.52 1.20 -11.15
C GLU A 527 -8.77 1.13 -10.26
N VAL A 528 -8.62 0.66 -9.02
CA VAL A 528 -9.67 0.64 -7.99
C VAL A 528 -9.88 2.04 -7.39
N HIS A 529 -8.80 2.79 -7.21
CA HIS A 529 -8.82 4.17 -6.73
C HIS A 529 -9.46 5.13 -7.73
N ASP A 530 -9.10 5.02 -9.01
CA ASP A 530 -9.69 5.81 -10.06
C ASP A 530 -11.17 5.40 -10.30
N ALA A 531 -11.52 4.13 -10.06
CA ALA A 531 -12.92 3.68 -10.08
C ALA A 531 -13.73 4.20 -8.88
N SER A 532 -13.18 4.18 -7.66
CA SER A 532 -13.85 4.68 -6.44
C SER A 532 -14.06 6.20 -6.47
N GLN A 533 -13.17 6.97 -7.12
CA GLN A 533 -13.40 8.40 -7.37
C GLN A 533 -14.48 8.68 -8.43
N LEU A 534 -14.85 7.68 -9.24
CA LEU A 534 -15.82 7.83 -10.31
C LEU A 534 -17.20 7.28 -10.01
N THR A 535 -17.31 6.33 -9.09
CA THR A 535 -18.56 5.75 -8.60
C THR A 535 -18.73 6.12 -7.13
N SER A 536 -19.67 7.01 -6.81
CA SER A 536 -20.14 7.16 -5.43
C SER A 536 -21.13 6.06 -5.07
N LEU A 537 -20.83 4.82 -5.43
CA LEU A 537 -21.71 3.67 -5.23
C LEU A 537 -20.83 2.48 -4.90
N ALA A 538 -20.94 1.97 -3.68
CA ALA A 538 -20.14 0.88 -3.16
C ALA A 538 -20.33 -0.39 -4.01
N SER A 539 -19.52 -0.56 -5.05
CA SER A 539 -19.57 -1.72 -5.94
C SER A 539 -18.18 -2.03 -6.53
N VAL A 540 -17.20 -2.25 -5.65
CA VAL A 540 -15.87 -2.72 -6.05
C VAL A 540 -15.90 -4.25 -6.18
N LEU A 541 -15.60 -4.76 -7.38
CA LEU A 541 -15.63 -6.18 -7.68
C LEU A 541 -14.30 -6.85 -7.30
N VAL A 542 -14.34 -7.80 -6.36
CA VAL A 542 -13.16 -8.51 -5.84
C VAL A 542 -12.90 -9.78 -6.64
N CYS A 543 -11.72 -9.90 -7.24
CA CYS A 543 -11.29 -11.13 -7.93
C CYS A 543 -10.95 -12.26 -6.94
N ASN A 544 -11.14 -13.52 -7.34
CA ASN A 544 -10.81 -14.70 -6.53
C ASN A 544 -9.34 -14.76 -6.08
N THR A 545 -8.43 -14.12 -6.83
CA THR A 545 -7.00 -13.97 -6.46
C THR A 545 -6.81 -13.04 -5.26
N CYS A 546 -7.66 -12.03 -5.08
CA CYS A 546 -7.62 -11.13 -3.91
C CYS A 546 -7.98 -11.86 -2.62
N LYS A 547 -8.95 -12.79 -2.68
CA LYS A 547 -9.40 -13.57 -1.52
C LYS A 547 -8.26 -14.41 -0.91
N ASN A 548 -7.38 -14.94 -1.76
CA ASN A 548 -6.21 -15.69 -1.30
C ASN A 548 -5.12 -14.80 -0.70
N LYS A 549 -5.05 -13.52 -1.10
CA LYS A 549 -4.06 -12.55 -0.60
C LYS A 549 -4.52 -11.82 0.67
N TYR A 550 -5.84 -11.63 0.82
CA TYR A 550 -6.48 -10.98 1.96
C TYR A 550 -7.62 -11.89 2.44
N PRO A 551 -7.34 -12.86 3.34
CA PRO A 551 -8.31 -13.90 3.72
C PRO A 551 -9.56 -13.32 4.41
N ASN A 552 -9.41 -12.14 5.04
CA ASN A 552 -10.46 -11.43 5.75
C ASN A 552 -11.21 -10.39 4.89
N LEU A 553 -10.98 -10.33 3.58
CA LEU A 553 -11.60 -9.30 2.72
C LEU A 553 -13.12 -9.47 2.56
N ASN A 554 -13.64 -10.68 2.83
CA ASN A 554 -15.09 -10.93 3.01
C ASN A 554 -15.69 -10.21 4.22
N LYS A 555 -14.85 -9.74 5.14
CA LYS A 555 -15.26 -8.93 6.27
C LYS A 555 -15.29 -7.44 5.91
N ALA A 556 -14.70 -6.97 4.81
CA ALA A 556 -14.70 -5.55 4.39
C ALA A 556 -16.05 -5.10 3.78
N ARG A 557 -16.40 -3.79 3.78
CA ARG A 557 -17.66 -3.25 3.17
C ARG A 557 -17.65 -3.29 1.63
N VAL A 558 -16.70 -4.03 1.05
CA VAL A 558 -16.54 -4.20 -0.40
C VAL A 558 -17.65 -5.13 -0.95
N VAL A 559 -18.63 -4.54 -1.64
CA VAL A 559 -19.88 -5.17 -2.08
C VAL A 559 -19.73 -6.25 -3.17
N ARG A 560 -20.44 -7.39 -2.93
CA ARG A 560 -20.89 -8.52 -3.78
C ARG A 560 -20.32 -8.69 -5.21
N ALA A 561 -19.76 -9.87 -5.48
CA ALA A 561 -19.50 -10.42 -6.83
C ALA A 561 -20.37 -11.67 -7.11
N ARG A 562 -20.91 -11.80 -8.34
CA ARG A 562 -21.48 -13.07 -8.88
C ARG A 562 -20.48 -13.72 -9.81
N LEU A 563 -20.26 -15.02 -9.62
CA LEU A 563 -19.25 -15.81 -10.30
C LEU A 563 -19.87 -16.48 -11.55
N VAL A 564 -19.57 -15.98 -12.74
CA VAL A 564 -19.95 -16.67 -14.00
C VAL A 564 -18.78 -17.59 -14.38
N ARG A 565 -18.89 -18.89 -14.05
CA ARG A 565 -18.08 -19.92 -14.71
C ARG A 565 -18.66 -20.14 -16.11
N ASN A 566 -17.88 -19.95 -17.16
CA ASN A 566 -18.20 -20.64 -18.40
C ASN A 566 -17.64 -22.06 -18.33
N SER A 567 -18.53 -23.01 -18.58
CA SER A 567 -18.21 -24.37 -18.93
C SER A 567 -17.37 -24.34 -20.21
N TRP A 568 -16.05 -24.48 -20.06
CA TRP A 568 -15.13 -25.33 -20.83
C TRP A 568 -13.72 -24.75 -20.81
N GLY A 569 -12.78 -25.51 -20.27
CA GLY A 569 -11.39 -25.09 -20.07
C GLY A 569 -10.62 -24.94 -21.38
N ARG A 570 -10.64 -23.73 -21.97
CA ARG A 570 -9.52 -23.04 -22.66
C ARG A 570 -10.05 -21.85 -23.48
N LYS A 571 -9.37 -20.70 -23.28
CA LYS A 571 -9.24 -19.48 -24.12
C LYS A 571 -10.36 -18.41 -24.12
N VAL A 572 -9.88 -17.19 -23.77
CA VAL A 572 -10.24 -15.84 -24.25
C VAL A 572 -11.62 -15.29 -23.88
N CYS A 573 -11.63 -14.27 -23.02
CA CYS A 573 -12.76 -13.34 -22.92
C CYS A 573 -12.81 -12.46 -24.17
N THR A 574 -13.70 -12.78 -25.09
CA THR A 574 -14.18 -11.85 -26.11
C THR A 574 -15.21 -10.95 -25.44
N LEU A 575 -14.82 -9.78 -24.94
CA LEU A 575 -15.79 -8.81 -24.43
C LEU A 575 -16.57 -8.25 -25.63
N LEU A 576 -17.84 -8.66 -25.70
CA LEU A 576 -18.83 -8.33 -26.72
C LEU A 576 -19.11 -6.82 -26.78
N ALA A 577 -19.83 -6.40 -27.83
CA ALA A 577 -20.22 -5.04 -28.18
C ALA A 577 -20.74 -4.14 -27.02
N CYS A 578 -21.15 -4.72 -25.89
CA CYS A 578 -21.71 -4.04 -24.73
C CYS A 578 -20.82 -2.99 -24.06
N VAL A 579 -19.50 -2.98 -24.27
CA VAL A 579 -18.64 -1.86 -23.80
C VAL A 579 -18.90 -0.59 -24.60
N TRP A 580 -19.19 -0.72 -25.90
CA TRP A 580 -19.45 0.40 -26.79
C TRP A 580 -20.82 1.05 -26.56
N ASP A 581 -21.76 0.33 -25.96
CA ASP A 581 -23.12 0.82 -25.67
C ASP A 581 -23.21 1.56 -24.31
N ARG A 582 -22.06 1.92 -23.70
CA ARG A 582 -21.99 2.51 -22.35
C ARG A 582 -21.32 3.89 -22.38
N PRO A 583 -22.02 4.95 -22.82
CA PRO A 583 -21.43 6.31 -22.99
C PRO A 583 -20.96 6.97 -21.69
N GLN A 584 -21.31 6.41 -20.53
CA GLN A 584 -20.92 6.90 -19.22
C GLN A 584 -19.59 6.32 -18.71
N LEU A 585 -19.06 5.28 -19.37
CA LEU A 585 -17.83 4.63 -18.95
C LEU A 585 -16.67 5.63 -18.99
N ARG A 586 -15.96 5.76 -17.87
CA ARG A 586 -14.88 6.75 -17.71
C ARG A 586 -13.48 6.13 -17.65
N HIS A 587 -13.34 4.96 -17.06
CA HIS A 587 -12.09 4.20 -17.06
C HIS A 587 -12.40 2.72 -17.31
N PHE A 588 -11.60 2.05 -18.15
CA PHE A 588 -11.65 0.62 -18.38
C PHE A 588 -10.25 0.02 -18.24
N LEU A 589 -10.16 -1.03 -17.45
CA LEU A 589 -8.94 -1.46 -16.79
C LEU A 589 -8.94 -2.99 -16.77
N GLY A 590 -8.22 -3.64 -17.70
CA GLY A 590 -8.20 -5.11 -17.77
C GLY A 590 -7.66 -5.74 -19.06
N PHE A 591 -7.41 -7.06 -19.02
CA PHE A 591 -6.93 -7.88 -20.14
C PHE A 591 -8.08 -8.35 -21.05
N ALA A 592 -8.50 -7.50 -21.97
CA ALA A 592 -9.56 -7.82 -22.93
C ALA A 592 -9.03 -7.84 -24.37
N HIS A 593 -9.47 -8.82 -25.17
CA HIS A 593 -9.40 -8.68 -26.63
C HIS A 593 -10.47 -7.70 -27.07
N PHE A 594 -10.06 -6.53 -27.55
CA PHE A 594 -10.98 -5.50 -28.01
C PHE A 594 -11.28 -5.71 -29.50
N VAL A 595 -12.47 -6.23 -29.80
CA VAL A 595 -12.95 -6.41 -31.18
C VAL A 595 -14.06 -5.40 -31.42
N LEU A 596 -13.96 -4.67 -32.54
CA LEU A 596 -15.02 -3.77 -32.99
C LEU A 596 -16.32 -4.57 -33.24
N PRO A 597 -17.51 -4.02 -32.91
CA PRO A 597 -18.76 -4.53 -33.45
C PRO A 597 -18.62 -4.58 -34.97
N LYS A 598 -19.05 -5.68 -35.61
CA LYS A 598 -19.04 -5.77 -37.09
C LYS A 598 -19.71 -4.52 -37.66
N GLU A 599 -19.10 -3.94 -38.69
CA GLU A 599 -19.59 -2.75 -39.39
C GLU A 599 -21.04 -2.97 -39.85
N ALA A 600 -22.01 -2.57 -39.02
CA ALA A 600 -23.37 -2.33 -39.48
C ALA A 600 -23.36 -0.96 -40.15
N ALA A 601 -23.84 -0.91 -41.39
CA ALA A 601 -23.77 0.21 -42.32
C ALA A 601 -24.61 1.46 -41.91
N THR A 602 -24.80 1.72 -40.61
CA THR A 602 -25.70 2.75 -40.10
C THR A 602 -24.98 3.73 -39.17
N GLN A 603 -25.25 5.02 -39.36
CA GLN A 603 -24.55 6.19 -38.82
C GLN A 603 -24.72 6.46 -37.30
N ASP A 604 -25.37 5.59 -36.54
CA ASP A 604 -25.59 5.79 -35.10
C ASP A 604 -24.58 5.00 -34.26
N PHE A 605 -23.43 5.61 -34.01
CA PHE A 605 -22.44 5.07 -33.08
C PHE A 605 -22.38 5.91 -31.80
N VAL A 606 -22.49 5.24 -30.65
CA VAL A 606 -22.38 5.87 -29.33
C VAL A 606 -20.96 6.40 -29.10
N ILE A 607 -20.85 7.71 -28.85
CA ILE A 607 -19.58 8.38 -28.51
C ILE A 607 -19.37 8.27 -27.00
N MET A 608 -18.25 7.68 -26.59
CA MET A 608 -17.82 7.57 -25.19
C MET A 608 -17.06 8.83 -24.78
N GLU A 609 -17.74 9.98 -24.78
CA GLU A 609 -17.14 11.28 -24.44
C GLU A 609 -16.55 11.33 -23.02
N ASN A 610 -17.02 10.45 -22.13
CA ASN A 610 -16.56 10.39 -20.76
C ASN A 610 -15.36 9.46 -20.55
N LEU A 611 -14.96 8.67 -21.54
CA LEU A 611 -13.89 7.68 -21.38
C LEU A 611 -12.51 8.34 -21.42
N HIS A 612 -11.83 8.33 -20.28
CA HIS A 612 -10.52 8.95 -20.05
C HIS A 612 -9.38 7.92 -19.92
N THR A 613 -9.64 6.68 -19.50
CA THR A 613 -8.57 5.67 -19.34
C THR A 613 -8.96 4.34 -19.97
N LEU A 614 -8.04 3.79 -20.75
CA LEU A 614 -8.03 2.41 -21.23
C LEU A 614 -6.69 1.79 -20.83
N SER A 615 -6.66 0.72 -20.04
CA SER A 615 -5.42 0.10 -19.56
C SER A 615 -5.39 -1.39 -19.85
N CYS A 616 -4.21 -1.93 -20.14
CA CYS A 616 -3.94 -3.36 -20.38
C CYS A 616 -4.70 -4.00 -21.57
N MET A 617 -5.03 -3.22 -22.60
CA MET A 617 -5.79 -3.67 -23.77
C MET A 617 -5.03 -4.70 -24.60
N ARG A 618 -5.56 -5.92 -24.75
CA ARG A 618 -4.89 -7.00 -25.49
C ARG A 618 -5.22 -6.93 -26.98
N ASN A 619 -4.20 -6.89 -27.83
CA ASN A 619 -4.33 -6.79 -29.29
C ASN A 619 -5.27 -5.64 -29.74
N PHE A 620 -5.11 -4.46 -29.14
CA PHE A 620 -5.92 -3.28 -29.45
C PHE A 620 -5.80 -2.88 -30.93
N ARG A 621 -6.93 -2.67 -31.61
CA ARG A 621 -6.96 -2.18 -33.00
C ARG A 621 -7.23 -0.68 -33.02
N CYS A 622 -6.20 0.12 -33.30
CA CYS A 622 -6.27 1.58 -33.28
C CYS A 622 -6.87 2.14 -34.60
N THR A 623 -8.10 1.77 -34.96
CA THR A 623 -8.75 2.28 -36.19
C THR A 623 -9.29 3.70 -35.98
N LYS A 624 -9.51 4.44 -37.08
CA LYS A 624 -10.06 5.80 -37.02
C LYS A 624 -11.42 5.85 -36.31
N ASP A 625 -12.25 4.83 -36.50
CA ASP A 625 -13.60 4.76 -35.91
C ASP A 625 -13.57 4.44 -34.42
N VAL A 626 -12.63 3.59 -33.96
CA VAL A 626 -12.36 3.40 -32.52
C VAL A 626 -12.05 4.74 -31.88
N LEU A 627 -11.12 5.51 -32.47
CA LEU A 627 -10.67 6.78 -31.90
C LEU A 627 -11.74 7.87 -31.92
N ARG A 628 -12.62 7.90 -32.94
CA ARG A 628 -13.78 8.81 -32.97
C ARG A 628 -14.74 8.59 -31.80
N ARG A 629 -14.87 7.35 -31.35
CA ARG A 629 -15.73 7.00 -30.20
C ARG A 629 -15.09 7.30 -28.85
N ILE A 630 -13.77 7.50 -28.76
CA ILE A 630 -13.05 7.77 -27.49
C ILE A 630 -12.27 9.10 -27.51
N PRO A 631 -12.93 10.23 -27.84
CA PRO A 631 -12.24 11.47 -28.18
C PRO A 631 -11.48 12.12 -26.99
N ASN A 632 -11.85 11.80 -25.75
CA ASN A 632 -11.32 12.44 -24.53
C ASN A 632 -10.35 11.56 -23.74
N LEU A 633 -9.76 10.53 -24.36
CA LEU A 633 -8.86 9.60 -23.70
C LEU A 633 -7.56 10.29 -23.25
N LYS A 634 -7.23 10.16 -21.96
CA LYS A 634 -6.03 10.69 -21.31
C LYS A 634 -4.96 9.63 -21.04
N LYS A 635 -5.34 8.37 -20.80
CA LYS A 635 -4.39 7.26 -20.56
C LYS A 635 -4.75 6.03 -21.39
N LEU A 636 -3.74 5.46 -22.04
CA LEU A 636 -3.86 4.28 -22.89
C LEU A 636 -2.75 3.26 -22.58
N GLY A 637 -3.12 2.03 -22.24
CA GLY A 637 -2.23 0.91 -22.03
C GLY A 637 -2.59 -0.24 -22.98
N ILE A 638 -1.65 -0.69 -23.80
CA ILE A 638 -1.87 -1.72 -24.83
C ILE A 638 -0.83 -2.85 -24.68
N SER A 639 -1.25 -4.08 -24.89
CA SER A 639 -0.41 -5.29 -24.85
C SER A 639 -0.63 -6.18 -26.09
N TYR A 640 0.44 -6.61 -26.75
CA TYR A 640 0.41 -7.50 -27.92
C TYR A 640 1.11 -8.83 -27.67
N ASP A 641 0.48 -9.93 -28.09
CA ASP A 641 0.98 -11.29 -27.93
C ASP A 641 1.84 -11.81 -29.09
N LYS A 642 2.76 -12.72 -28.75
CA LYS A 642 3.78 -13.31 -29.62
C LYS A 642 3.27 -14.24 -30.75
N LYS A 643 1.98 -14.60 -30.81
CA LYS A 643 1.53 -15.77 -31.61
C LYS A 643 1.30 -15.52 -33.10
N ASN A 644 1.04 -14.29 -33.55
CA ASN A 644 0.72 -14.00 -34.95
C ASN A 644 1.67 -12.96 -35.54
N LYS A 645 2.80 -13.40 -36.11
CA LYS A 645 3.72 -12.54 -36.87
C LYS A 645 3.07 -11.87 -38.10
N THR A 646 1.91 -12.37 -38.54
CA THR A 646 1.22 -11.96 -39.77
C THR A 646 0.15 -10.87 -39.57
N GLU A 647 -0.08 -10.37 -38.34
CA GLU A 647 -1.18 -9.42 -38.06
C GLU A 647 -0.76 -7.99 -37.64
N TRP A 648 0.53 -7.67 -37.55
CA TRP A 648 0.98 -6.36 -37.01
C TRP A 648 0.50 -5.14 -37.83
N THR A 649 0.35 -5.28 -39.15
CA THR A 649 -0.20 -4.26 -40.05
C THR A 649 -1.65 -3.89 -39.76
N TYR A 650 -2.41 -4.72 -39.02
CA TYR A 650 -3.81 -4.47 -38.64
C TYR A 650 -3.98 -3.71 -37.32
N ASN A 651 -2.90 -3.39 -36.60
CA ASN A 651 -2.96 -2.70 -35.31
C ASN A 651 -3.19 -1.19 -35.43
N CYS A 652 -2.91 -0.61 -36.61
CA CYS A 652 -3.19 0.79 -36.96
C CYS A 652 -2.64 1.85 -35.98
N LEU A 653 -1.54 1.55 -35.26
CA LEU A 653 -0.98 2.40 -34.20
C LEU A 653 -0.59 3.82 -34.66
N TYR A 654 -0.33 4.03 -35.94
CA TYR A 654 -0.11 5.36 -36.51
C TYR A 654 -1.30 6.32 -36.28
N ASN A 655 -2.51 5.81 -36.05
CA ASN A 655 -3.66 6.64 -35.73
C ASN A 655 -3.62 7.23 -34.30
N LEU A 656 -2.74 6.74 -33.41
CA LEU A 656 -2.63 7.24 -32.04
C LEU A 656 -2.47 8.76 -31.98
N VAL A 657 -1.78 9.37 -32.95
CA VAL A 657 -1.58 10.81 -33.10
C VAL A 657 -2.89 11.63 -33.06
N ARG A 658 -4.04 11.00 -33.35
CA ARG A 658 -5.36 11.63 -33.31
C ARG A 658 -5.89 11.87 -31.89
N LEU A 659 -5.33 11.20 -30.88
CA LEU A 659 -5.71 11.37 -29.48
C LEU A 659 -5.00 12.58 -28.86
N GLN A 660 -5.48 13.77 -29.18
CA GLN A 660 -4.86 15.05 -28.77
C GLN A 660 -4.89 15.34 -27.26
N LYS A 661 -5.66 14.57 -26.48
CA LYS A 661 -5.76 14.69 -25.01
C LYS A 661 -4.99 13.61 -24.26
N LEU A 662 -4.26 12.74 -24.96
CA LEU A 662 -3.56 11.62 -24.36
C LEU A 662 -2.30 12.10 -23.63
N GLU A 663 -2.26 11.93 -22.31
CA GLU A 663 -1.15 12.35 -21.44
C GLU A 663 -0.24 11.17 -21.07
N SER A 664 -0.74 9.93 -21.08
CA SER A 664 0.01 8.74 -20.70
C SER A 664 -0.22 7.57 -21.65
N LEU A 665 0.87 7.03 -22.21
CA LEU A 665 0.84 5.88 -23.11
C LEU A 665 1.78 4.77 -22.63
N SER A 666 1.28 3.54 -22.57
CA SER A 666 2.07 2.34 -22.29
C SER A 666 1.82 1.31 -23.38
N ILE A 667 2.88 0.90 -24.09
CA ILE A 667 2.80 -0.15 -25.11
C ILE A 667 3.71 -1.28 -24.69
N LYS A 668 3.14 -2.48 -24.59
CA LYS A 668 3.83 -3.74 -24.37
C LYS A 668 3.65 -4.60 -25.61
N GLY A 669 4.71 -4.99 -26.27
CA GLY A 669 4.60 -5.89 -27.41
C GLY A 669 5.85 -6.73 -27.48
N LYS A 670 5.75 -8.04 -27.27
CA LYS A 670 6.91 -8.90 -27.51
C LYS A 670 7.17 -8.92 -29.02
N PHE A 671 8.24 -8.27 -29.48
CA PHE A 671 8.65 -8.17 -30.89
C PHE A 671 7.76 -7.31 -31.79
N LEU A 672 7.07 -6.29 -31.27
CA LEU A 672 6.25 -5.40 -32.11
C LEU A 672 7.17 -4.41 -32.84
N PRO A 673 7.35 -4.45 -34.18
CA PRO A 673 8.21 -3.49 -34.87
C PRO A 673 7.47 -2.16 -35.03
N LEU A 674 7.85 -1.17 -34.25
CA LEU A 674 7.44 0.22 -34.44
C LEU A 674 8.50 0.92 -35.30
N GLU A 675 8.54 0.64 -36.59
CA GLU A 675 9.58 1.17 -37.47
C GLU A 675 9.55 2.70 -37.57
N ASN A 676 8.36 3.32 -37.51
CA ASN A 676 8.18 4.78 -37.49
C ASN A 676 7.08 5.18 -36.48
N PRO A 677 7.40 5.27 -35.18
CA PRO A 677 6.40 5.51 -34.15
C PRO A 677 5.95 6.98 -34.16
N THR A 678 4.69 7.23 -34.52
CA THR A 678 4.06 8.55 -34.41
C THR A 678 3.19 8.59 -33.16
N PHE A 679 3.52 9.48 -32.22
CA PHE A 679 2.81 9.63 -30.95
C PHE A 679 2.13 11.02 -30.82
N PRO A 680 1.11 11.16 -29.96
CA PRO A 680 0.51 12.47 -29.67
C PRO A 680 1.48 13.41 -28.94
N THR A 681 1.54 14.66 -29.38
CA THR A 681 2.38 15.72 -28.76
C THR A 681 1.92 16.12 -27.34
N SER A 682 0.72 15.70 -26.93
CA SER A 682 0.16 15.89 -25.59
C SER A 682 0.74 14.96 -24.52
N LEU A 683 1.54 13.96 -24.91
CA LEU A 683 2.08 12.97 -23.99
C LEU A 683 3.06 13.58 -22.99
N LYS A 684 2.85 13.24 -21.71
CA LYS A 684 3.76 13.50 -20.59
C LYS A 684 4.50 12.26 -20.13
N LYS A 685 3.90 11.07 -20.32
CA LYS A 685 4.46 9.78 -19.88
C LYS A 685 4.41 8.75 -21.00
N LEU A 686 5.55 8.16 -21.31
CA LEU A 686 5.69 7.11 -22.33
C LEU A 686 6.41 5.89 -21.74
N ARG A 687 5.79 4.72 -21.82
CA ARG A 687 6.39 3.42 -21.50
C ARG A 687 6.35 2.51 -22.72
N LEU A 688 7.50 1.97 -23.09
CA LEU A 688 7.67 1.08 -24.23
C LEU A 688 8.37 -0.19 -23.77
N GLU A 689 7.66 -1.32 -23.85
CA GLU A 689 8.16 -2.64 -23.52
C GLU A 689 8.17 -3.56 -24.75
N GLY A 690 9.34 -4.05 -25.18
CA GLY A 690 9.45 -5.01 -26.29
C GLY A 690 9.27 -4.45 -27.72
N CYS A 691 9.22 -3.13 -27.88
CA CYS A 691 8.74 -2.47 -29.10
C CYS A 691 9.75 -2.36 -30.27
N ASN A 692 10.93 -2.97 -30.17
CA ASN A 692 11.96 -3.06 -31.24
C ASN A 692 12.17 -1.75 -32.03
N ILE A 693 12.19 -0.62 -31.33
CA ILE A 693 12.51 0.70 -31.91
C ILE A 693 14.03 0.86 -31.90
N PRO A 694 14.69 1.12 -33.05
CA PRO A 694 16.12 1.39 -33.10
C PRO A 694 16.50 2.58 -32.20
N TRP A 695 17.65 2.51 -31.53
CA TRP A 695 18.12 3.57 -30.62
C TRP A 695 18.22 4.93 -31.31
N GLU A 696 18.69 4.98 -32.56
CA GLU A 696 18.72 6.17 -33.41
C GLU A 696 17.36 6.89 -33.52
N LYS A 697 16.26 6.12 -33.59
CA LYS A 697 14.91 6.68 -33.74
C LYS A 697 14.32 7.16 -32.42
N ILE A 698 14.83 6.72 -31.27
CA ILE A 698 14.32 7.17 -29.97
C ILE A 698 14.58 8.67 -29.77
N MET A 699 15.71 9.20 -30.26
CA MET A 699 15.98 10.64 -30.20
C MET A 699 14.99 11.46 -31.03
N SER A 700 14.65 10.97 -32.23
CA SER A 700 13.61 11.60 -33.06
C SER A 700 12.22 11.56 -32.41
N VAL A 701 11.94 10.57 -31.54
CA VAL A 701 10.70 10.54 -30.75
C VAL A 701 10.69 11.64 -29.68
N GLY A 702 11.85 11.98 -29.10
CA GLY A 702 11.97 13.06 -28.13
C GLY A 702 11.58 14.40 -28.69
N SER A 703 12.11 14.76 -29.86
CA SER A 703 11.81 16.04 -30.51
C SER A 703 10.34 16.17 -30.94
N LEU A 704 9.71 15.04 -31.28
CA LEU A 704 8.28 14.97 -31.59
C LEU A 704 7.39 15.06 -30.33
N LEU A 705 7.93 14.95 -29.12
CA LEU A 705 7.20 14.91 -27.85
C LEU A 705 7.67 16.01 -26.89
N PRO A 706 7.33 17.29 -27.15
CA PRO A 706 7.86 18.43 -26.41
C PRO A 706 7.42 18.50 -24.94
N ASN A 707 6.37 17.76 -24.56
CA ASN A 707 5.82 17.74 -23.20
C ASN A 707 6.20 16.49 -22.41
N LEU A 708 7.08 15.63 -22.95
CA LEU A 708 7.41 14.36 -22.31
C LEU A 708 8.28 14.58 -21.07
N GLU A 709 7.74 14.23 -19.91
CA GLU A 709 8.42 14.35 -18.60
C GLU A 709 9.03 13.01 -18.15
N LYS A 710 8.44 11.89 -18.57
CA LYS A 710 8.84 10.55 -18.14
C LYS A 710 8.90 9.57 -19.31
N LEU A 711 10.07 8.97 -19.50
CA LEU A 711 10.34 7.92 -20.48
C LEU A 711 10.81 6.64 -19.79
N VAL A 712 10.17 5.52 -20.11
CA VAL A 712 10.51 4.19 -19.59
C VAL A 712 10.65 3.22 -20.75
N LEU A 713 11.85 2.65 -20.89
CA LEU A 713 12.21 1.68 -21.93
C LEU A 713 12.52 0.35 -21.25
N GLU A 714 11.75 -0.71 -21.53
CA GLU A 714 11.90 -2.02 -20.90
C GLU A 714 12.04 -3.12 -21.95
N SER A 715 13.09 -3.95 -21.88
CA SER A 715 13.29 -5.09 -22.78
C SER A 715 13.03 -4.73 -24.25
N ASN A 716 13.56 -3.60 -24.74
CA ASN A 716 13.40 -3.21 -26.15
C ASN A 716 14.48 -3.94 -26.95
N TRP A 717 14.08 -4.99 -27.65
CA TRP A 717 15.00 -5.87 -28.36
C TRP A 717 15.52 -5.10 -29.57
N ILE A 718 16.81 -4.79 -29.63
CA ILE A 718 17.36 -3.92 -30.67
C ILE A 718 18.44 -4.67 -31.48
N LYS A 719 18.54 -4.37 -32.77
CA LYS A 719 19.54 -4.98 -33.68
C LYS A 719 20.90 -4.28 -33.64
N GLU A 720 20.92 -3.01 -33.24
CA GLU A 720 22.10 -2.14 -33.28
C GLU A 720 22.68 -1.92 -31.88
N PRO A 721 24.01 -2.06 -31.70
CA PRO A 721 24.62 -2.00 -30.38
C PRO A 721 24.92 -0.59 -29.87
N GLU A 722 24.65 0.46 -30.64
CA GLU A 722 25.03 1.84 -30.30
C GLU A 722 23.82 2.78 -30.34
N TRP A 723 23.72 3.64 -29.31
CA TRP A 723 22.81 4.77 -29.28
C TRP A 723 23.61 6.04 -29.59
N ASN A 724 23.61 6.46 -30.86
CA ASN A 724 24.42 7.56 -31.40
C ASN A 724 23.57 8.72 -31.98
N GLN A 725 24.23 9.87 -32.16
CA GLN A 725 23.70 11.16 -32.66
C GLN A 725 22.82 11.02 -33.91
N VAL A 726 21.53 11.26 -33.71
CA VAL A 726 20.58 11.69 -34.73
C VAL A 726 19.84 12.89 -34.15
N GLU A 727 19.56 13.88 -34.99
CA GLU A 727 18.83 15.11 -34.65
C GLU A 727 17.63 14.83 -33.71
N GLY A 728 17.62 15.52 -32.57
CA GLY A 728 16.50 15.50 -31.64
C GLY A 728 16.92 15.63 -30.18
N ASP A 729 16.03 16.14 -29.34
CA ASP A 729 16.24 16.40 -27.93
C ASP A 729 15.01 16.00 -27.11
N PHE A 730 15.19 15.88 -25.79
CA PHE A 730 14.10 15.66 -24.85
C PHE A 730 13.95 16.89 -23.95
N PRO A 731 13.24 17.94 -24.42
CA PRO A 731 13.32 19.28 -23.82
C PRO A 731 12.74 19.36 -22.40
N ARG A 732 11.82 18.47 -22.01
CA ARG A 732 11.17 18.46 -20.69
C ARG A 732 11.34 17.16 -19.90
N LEU A 733 12.20 16.26 -20.36
CA LEU A 733 12.34 14.94 -19.76
C LEU A 733 13.07 15.05 -18.42
N LYS A 734 12.37 14.64 -17.35
CA LYS A 734 12.88 14.63 -15.98
C LYS A 734 13.29 13.24 -15.53
N PHE A 735 12.63 12.20 -16.04
CA PHE A 735 12.87 10.82 -15.63
C PHE A 735 13.12 9.92 -16.84
N LEU A 736 14.28 9.27 -16.85
CA LEU A 736 14.66 8.25 -17.83
C LEU A 736 14.94 6.92 -17.11
N LYS A 737 14.19 5.87 -17.48
CA LYS A 737 14.50 4.49 -17.06
C LYS A 737 14.75 3.59 -18.26
N ILE A 738 15.85 2.85 -18.19
CA ILE A 738 16.21 1.80 -19.14
C ILE A 738 16.36 0.50 -18.34
N TYR A 739 15.58 -0.50 -18.71
CA TYR A 739 15.60 -1.83 -18.11
C TYR A 739 15.86 -2.86 -19.20
N ASP A 740 16.80 -3.79 -18.95
CA ASP A 740 17.05 -4.92 -19.85
C ASP A 740 17.33 -4.44 -21.28
N GLY A 741 18.32 -3.55 -21.41
CA GLY A 741 18.79 -3.00 -22.67
C GLY A 741 19.66 -4.01 -23.44
N ASP A 742 19.11 -5.20 -23.69
CA ASP A 742 19.78 -6.32 -24.37
C ASP A 742 20.52 -5.81 -25.63
N LYS A 743 21.83 -6.02 -25.67
CA LYS A 743 22.77 -5.58 -26.72
C LYS A 743 23.13 -4.09 -26.82
N LEU A 744 22.61 -3.18 -25.98
CA LEU A 744 23.12 -1.80 -25.97
C LEU A 744 24.53 -1.79 -25.37
N LYS A 745 25.54 -1.59 -26.22
CA LYS A 745 26.95 -1.53 -25.85
C LYS A 745 27.43 -0.11 -25.61
N ARG A 746 27.08 0.84 -26.48
CA ARG A 746 27.57 2.22 -26.37
C ARG A 746 26.41 3.19 -26.32
N TRP A 747 26.36 4.02 -25.29
CA TRP A 747 25.43 5.13 -25.21
C TRP A 747 26.20 6.44 -25.36
N ARG A 748 25.93 7.19 -26.44
CA ARG A 748 26.52 8.49 -26.72
C ARG A 748 25.45 9.57 -26.76
N ALA A 749 25.64 10.62 -25.97
CA ALA A 749 24.75 11.77 -25.91
C ALA A 749 25.55 13.05 -25.64
N GLU A 750 24.94 14.19 -25.96
CA GLU A 750 25.40 15.53 -25.63
C GLU A 750 24.47 16.17 -24.59
N ASN A 751 24.91 17.24 -23.93
CA ASN A 751 24.13 17.97 -22.93
C ASN A 751 22.81 18.53 -23.50
N ILE A 752 22.81 18.88 -24.79
CA ILE A 752 21.62 19.37 -25.50
C ILE A 752 20.49 18.33 -25.60
N HIS A 753 20.80 17.03 -25.47
CA HIS A 753 19.80 15.98 -25.63
C HIS A 753 18.90 15.82 -24.40
N PHE A 754 19.38 16.15 -23.19
CA PHE A 754 18.68 15.92 -21.92
C PHE A 754 18.76 17.12 -20.97
N PRO A 755 18.31 18.32 -21.37
CA PRO A 755 18.58 19.57 -20.65
C PRO A 755 17.92 19.67 -19.26
N ASN A 756 16.89 18.87 -18.99
CA ASN A 756 16.09 18.93 -17.75
C ASN A 756 16.04 17.58 -17.01
N LEU A 757 16.97 16.66 -17.28
CA LEU A 757 16.96 15.34 -16.67
C LEU A 757 17.29 15.43 -15.18
N GLU A 758 16.42 14.88 -14.34
CA GLU A 758 16.54 14.88 -12.87
C GLU A 758 17.00 13.52 -12.34
N ILE A 759 16.46 12.44 -12.92
CA ILE A 759 16.67 11.07 -12.48
C ILE A 759 16.98 10.14 -13.67
N LEU A 760 18.12 9.46 -13.58
CA LEU A 760 18.52 8.39 -14.49
C LEU A 760 18.47 7.02 -13.79
N PHE A 761 17.81 6.04 -14.39
CA PHE A 761 17.71 4.68 -13.86
C PHE A 761 18.15 3.66 -14.91
N LEU A 762 19.24 2.96 -14.65
CA LEU A 762 19.76 1.86 -15.47
C LEU A 762 19.66 0.55 -14.69
N GLU A 763 18.94 -0.42 -15.25
CA GLU A 763 18.68 -1.70 -14.61
C GLU A 763 18.95 -2.87 -15.55
N CYS A 764 19.70 -3.87 -15.09
CA CYS A 764 20.09 -5.05 -15.88
C CYS A 764 20.85 -4.70 -17.18
N MET A 765 21.75 -3.71 -17.14
CA MET A 765 22.58 -3.32 -18.29
C MET A 765 23.86 -4.17 -18.35
N LEU A 766 23.74 -5.39 -18.91
CA LEU A 766 24.82 -6.39 -18.89
C LEU A 766 25.88 -6.19 -19.98
N ASP A 767 25.50 -5.65 -21.14
CA ASP A 767 26.40 -5.46 -22.30
C ASP A 767 26.93 -4.03 -22.44
N LEU A 768 26.53 -3.12 -21.55
CA LEU A 768 26.84 -1.70 -21.67
C LEU A 768 28.33 -1.46 -21.34
N GLU A 769 29.06 -0.98 -22.34
CA GLU A 769 30.50 -0.70 -22.36
C GLU A 769 30.81 0.81 -22.36
N GLU A 770 29.81 1.70 -22.45
CA GLU A 770 30.03 3.17 -22.46
C GLU A 770 28.76 3.92 -22.00
N ILE A 771 28.91 4.88 -21.09
CA ILE A 771 27.88 5.89 -20.74
C ILE A 771 28.40 7.31 -21.06
N PRO A 772 27.53 8.25 -21.48
CA PRO A 772 27.98 9.60 -21.82
C PRO A 772 28.55 10.32 -20.59
N ALA A 773 29.83 10.71 -20.64
CA ALA A 773 30.46 11.49 -19.56
C ALA A 773 29.74 12.83 -19.30
N ILE A 774 29.16 13.40 -20.36
CA ILE A 774 28.37 14.65 -20.33
C ILE A 774 27.15 14.58 -19.39
N LEU A 775 26.73 13.39 -18.94
CA LEU A 775 25.66 13.26 -17.93
C LEU A 775 26.03 14.01 -16.63
N GLY A 776 27.32 14.11 -16.30
CA GLY A 776 27.79 14.91 -15.18
C GLY A 776 27.49 16.41 -15.34
N ASP A 777 27.52 16.92 -16.56
CA ASP A 777 27.34 18.35 -16.84
C ASP A 777 25.88 18.79 -16.89
N ILE A 778 24.92 17.89 -16.65
CA ILE A 778 23.49 18.20 -16.62
C ILE A 778 23.15 18.80 -15.25
N PRO A 779 22.80 20.10 -15.16
CA PRO A 779 22.66 20.79 -13.88
C PRO A 779 21.45 20.32 -13.06
N THR A 780 20.43 19.76 -13.72
CA THR A 780 19.22 19.24 -13.05
C THR A 780 19.39 17.82 -12.54
N LEU A 781 20.44 17.10 -12.96
CA LEU A 781 20.62 15.69 -12.65
C LEU A 781 21.13 15.56 -11.22
N HIS A 782 20.27 15.03 -10.34
CA HIS A 782 20.61 14.85 -8.93
C HIS A 782 20.72 13.37 -8.54
N SER A 783 20.29 12.42 -9.38
CA SER A 783 20.35 11.00 -9.02
C SER A 783 20.56 10.05 -10.20
N ILE A 784 21.56 9.17 -10.06
CA ILE A 784 21.84 8.05 -10.97
C ILE A 784 21.66 6.74 -10.19
N TYR A 785 20.80 5.87 -10.70
CA TYR A 785 20.54 4.54 -10.13
C TYR A 785 21.06 3.46 -11.05
N LEU A 786 21.94 2.60 -10.54
CA LEU A 786 22.47 1.42 -11.21
C LEU A 786 22.07 0.17 -10.42
N THR A 787 21.27 -0.70 -11.03
CA THR A 787 20.83 -1.96 -10.40
C THR A 787 21.16 -3.12 -11.34
N TYR A 788 21.82 -4.17 -10.84
CA TYR A 788 22.25 -5.32 -11.67
C TYR A 788 23.03 -4.93 -12.94
N CYS A 789 23.91 -3.91 -12.85
CA CYS A 789 24.80 -3.47 -13.92
C CYS A 789 26.22 -4.05 -13.72
N THR A 790 27.05 -4.05 -14.77
CA THR A 790 28.45 -4.51 -14.68
C THR A 790 29.32 -3.54 -13.87
N ASP A 791 30.40 -4.05 -13.27
CA ASP A 791 31.37 -3.24 -12.52
C ASP A 791 31.98 -2.12 -13.38
N PHE A 792 32.09 -2.35 -14.68
CA PHE A 792 32.56 -1.36 -15.63
C PHE A 792 31.64 -0.13 -15.70
N VAL A 793 30.33 -0.32 -15.88
CA VAL A 793 29.33 0.77 -15.89
C VAL A 793 29.29 1.48 -14.54
N ILE A 794 29.41 0.71 -13.45
CA ILE A 794 29.48 1.25 -12.09
C ILE A 794 30.69 2.17 -11.94
N ASN A 795 31.86 1.77 -12.43
CA ASN A 795 33.07 2.58 -12.33
C ASN A 795 33.01 3.85 -13.18
N LEU A 796 32.42 3.80 -14.39
CA LEU A 796 32.18 5.01 -15.18
C LEU A 796 31.24 5.99 -14.46
N ALA A 797 30.17 5.50 -13.86
CA ALA A 797 29.25 6.35 -13.12
C ALA A 797 29.89 6.93 -11.84
N LYS A 798 30.78 6.17 -11.17
CA LYS A 798 31.58 6.69 -10.06
C LYS A 798 32.48 7.84 -10.51
N GLN A 799 33.19 7.69 -11.63
CA GLN A 799 34.03 8.75 -12.20
C GLN A 799 33.24 10.04 -12.45
N ILE A 800 32.05 9.94 -13.04
CA ILE A 800 31.17 11.11 -13.27
C ILE A 800 30.82 11.81 -11.95
N VAL A 801 30.45 11.05 -10.92
CA VAL A 801 30.10 11.63 -9.61
C VAL A 801 31.32 12.19 -8.88
N GLU A 802 32.46 11.51 -8.92
CA GLU A 802 33.72 11.98 -8.34
C GLU A 802 34.20 13.29 -9.00
N GLU A 803 34.15 13.37 -10.32
CA GLU A 803 34.47 14.59 -11.07
C GLU A 803 33.53 15.73 -10.68
N GLN A 804 32.21 15.51 -10.63
CA GLN A 804 31.24 16.53 -10.22
C GLN A 804 31.44 17.00 -8.77
N HIS A 805 31.74 16.08 -7.85
CA HIS A 805 32.11 16.42 -6.48
C HIS A 805 33.40 17.24 -6.41
N SER A 806 34.40 16.95 -7.25
CA SER A 806 35.64 17.73 -7.32
C SER A 806 35.41 19.18 -7.80
N TYR A 807 34.37 19.40 -8.61
CA TYR A 807 33.90 20.73 -9.03
C TYR A 807 32.95 21.40 -8.01
N GLY A 808 32.68 20.76 -6.86
CA GLY A 808 31.83 21.29 -5.80
C GLY A 808 30.34 20.99 -5.96
N ASN A 809 29.94 20.13 -6.90
CA ASN A 809 28.56 19.69 -7.09
C ASN A 809 28.25 18.45 -6.24
N GLU A 810 27.83 18.65 -4.99
CA GLU A 810 27.47 17.58 -4.05
C GLU A 810 26.01 17.10 -4.21
N ILE A 811 25.25 17.67 -5.15
CA ILE A 811 23.82 17.37 -5.35
C ILE A 811 23.65 16.04 -6.09
N LEU A 812 24.56 15.71 -7.00
CA LEU A 812 24.52 14.48 -7.78
C LEU A 812 24.86 13.25 -6.93
N GLN A 813 23.90 12.34 -6.76
CA GLN A 813 24.06 11.13 -5.96
C GLN A 813 24.03 9.87 -6.83
N LEU A 814 24.99 8.97 -6.59
CA LEU A 814 25.04 7.65 -7.21
C LEU A 814 24.49 6.58 -6.25
N TYR A 815 23.60 5.73 -6.77
CA TYR A 815 23.05 4.57 -6.06
C TYR A 815 23.38 3.30 -6.82
N ILE A 816 24.02 2.34 -6.15
CA ILE A 816 24.39 1.03 -6.70
C ILE A 816 23.63 -0.04 -5.91
N ASN A 817 22.78 -0.82 -6.60
CA ASN A 817 21.93 -1.84 -5.98
C ASN A 817 21.21 -1.33 -4.73
N GLU A 818 20.56 -0.17 -4.85
CA GLU A 818 19.79 0.50 -3.79
C GLU A 818 20.63 1.09 -2.64
N LYS A 819 21.98 1.02 -2.71
CA LYS A 819 22.89 1.64 -1.73
C LYS A 819 23.52 2.90 -2.27
N ARG A 820 23.57 3.96 -1.46
CA ARG A 820 24.25 5.21 -1.82
C ARG A 820 25.77 5.00 -1.84
N TYR A 821 26.41 5.39 -2.93
CA TYR A 821 27.86 5.44 -3.04
C TYR A 821 28.40 6.67 -2.28
N GLN A 822 29.45 6.48 -1.48
CA GLN A 822 30.15 7.55 -0.78
C GLN A 822 31.46 7.84 -1.51
N VAL A 823 31.61 9.08 -1.97
CA VAL A 823 32.83 9.56 -2.64
C VAL A 823 33.99 9.50 -1.64
N GLY A 824 35.08 8.81 -1.99
CA GLY A 824 36.28 8.69 -1.16
C GLY A 824 36.42 7.41 -0.31
N SER A 825 35.48 6.47 -0.38
CA SER A 825 35.68 5.12 0.18
C SER A 825 36.27 4.18 -0.89
N SER A 826 37.56 3.89 -0.77
CA SER A 826 38.26 2.88 -1.59
C SER A 826 37.83 1.46 -1.26
#